data_AF-A0A3D5SW89-F1
#
_entry.id   AF-A0A3D5SW89-F1
#
_cell.length_a   1.000
_cell.length_b   1.000
_cell.length_c   1.000
_cell.angle_alpha   90.00
_cell.angle_beta   90.00
_cell.angle_gamma   90.00
#
_symmetry.space_group_name_H-M   'P 1'
#
loop_
_entity.id
_entity.type
_entity.pdbx_description
1 polymer ?
#
loop_
_entity_poly.entity_id
_entity_poly.type
_entity_poly.pdbx_seq_one_letter_code
_entity_poly.pdbx_strand_id
1 'polypeptide(L)'
;LRPRPLLAEWNARHEDELARALFAQGFEDVSIRLDDRAVLHVAVSHPRISRTARAVGRAVRTALLLSPAQTREIRITPTEHGMPVARYEFVDLAALQRYFNGQLPRRELAQSVSIDAAAPGAFPDAGEERQAVIAEMEAERERPFEIATGEDGHLVSLRSESARGERFSLVPLRISTLTKSATGYYQYQIFATADYERNLGSGYYLGAGMSLRLHDNFRPDIAPSDSRINIVRSDAHEYLRASRLKLSRLIVNRFGTPARGLYTRWSAGFYEDMYAGVGGQALIVPRRGAWAFDVAVDALKRRGYDSRLSFQSYSTVTAIASAHYRLAKGYELAIRGGRFLARDVGARFEFKRRFASGVEAGAWISATNNEDFNAPGSQGKRYRDKGVFLSVPFEIMLTKDTRAQAGFAFQEWGRDVAQMVASPADLYAMMEGPRRSVLEADGLSGLGDVEDDDALPDLGSSVLDRSWLDIAGRDAASAGSLFGDADTWKAIGLGTAATLLSAGLDAPGWRFARSHGRNGAVRALRAAGDAVPFVALAAAGVAAMAGQDRRLANTGIAALEAGLAGLLTDQAAEYAIGRSRPTDGRGRTDFHPFAAGNLRSSLPSTHTSLAWAFVTPFAREYELPWLYGVAALANFARVSAGKHWFSDTVAGAAVGYGAGTMFWQWRRKPDDTVQIGIGPAGLQARIPLR
;
A
#
# COMPACT_ATOMS: atom_id res chain seq x y z
N LEU A 1 -39.68 -11.24 14.15
CA LEU A 1 -38.77 -12.24 13.53
C LEU A 1 -39.58 -13.50 13.28
N ARG A 2 -39.48 -14.12 12.09
CA ARG A 2 -40.08 -15.44 11.87
C ARG A 2 -39.42 -16.45 12.82
N PRO A 3 -40.17 -17.42 13.37
CA PRO A 3 -39.59 -18.47 14.20
C PRO A 3 -38.58 -19.28 13.37
N ARG A 4 -37.48 -19.69 14.01
CA ARG A 4 -36.48 -20.57 13.37
C ARG A 4 -37.11 -21.92 13.04
N PRO A 5 -36.78 -22.54 11.89
CA PRO A 5 -37.31 -23.85 11.53
C PRO A 5 -36.84 -24.91 12.53
N LEU A 6 -37.61 -25.98 12.69
CA LEU A 6 -37.13 -27.16 13.42
C LEU A 6 -36.12 -27.93 12.55
N LEU A 7 -35.23 -28.70 13.18
CA LEU A 7 -34.25 -29.51 12.46
C LEU A 7 -34.89 -30.46 11.43
N ALA A 8 -36.07 -31.01 11.74
CA ALA A 8 -36.84 -31.88 10.85
C ALA A 8 -37.47 -31.13 9.65
N GLU A 9 -37.60 -29.81 9.74
CA GLU A 9 -38.15 -28.97 8.68
C GLU A 9 -37.05 -28.44 7.75
N TRP A 10 -35.78 -28.53 8.16
CA TRP A 10 -34.64 -28.07 7.37
C TRP A 10 -34.54 -28.82 6.04
N ASN A 11 -34.47 -28.06 4.95
CA ASN A 11 -34.38 -28.57 3.59
C ASN A 11 -33.69 -27.54 2.69
N ALA A 12 -33.51 -27.88 1.41
CA ALA A 12 -32.84 -27.03 0.43
C ALA A 12 -33.42 -25.60 0.37
N ARG A 13 -34.75 -25.42 0.53
CA ARG A 13 -35.38 -24.10 0.51
C ARG A 13 -34.89 -23.20 1.64
N HIS A 14 -34.65 -23.76 2.83
CA HIS A 14 -34.12 -23.01 3.97
C HIS A 14 -32.64 -22.68 3.79
N GLU A 15 -31.86 -23.58 3.20
CA GLU A 15 -30.48 -23.28 2.82
C GLU A 15 -30.41 -22.14 1.80
N ASP A 16 -31.32 -22.13 0.84
CA ASP A 16 -31.38 -21.11 -0.19
C ASP A 16 -31.88 -19.76 0.36
N GLU A 17 -32.76 -19.77 1.37
CA GLU A 17 -33.12 -18.55 2.13
C GLU A 17 -31.91 -17.98 2.87
N LEU A 18 -31.10 -18.81 3.52
CA LEU A 18 -29.86 -18.38 4.15
C LEU A 18 -28.84 -17.88 3.11
N ALA A 19 -28.67 -18.57 1.99
CA ALA A 19 -27.81 -18.14 0.90
C ALA A 19 -28.24 -16.76 0.38
N ARG A 20 -29.54 -16.58 0.08
CA ARG A 20 -30.12 -15.31 -0.36
C ARG A 20 -29.85 -14.17 0.62
N ALA A 21 -30.00 -14.43 1.92
CA ALA A 21 -29.74 -13.43 2.96
C ALA A 21 -28.26 -13.03 3.04
N LEU A 22 -27.33 -13.97 2.78
CA LEU A 22 -25.89 -13.69 2.72
C LEU A 22 -25.54 -12.91 1.43
N PHE A 23 -26.07 -13.31 0.28
CA PHE A 23 -25.88 -12.57 -0.98
C PHE A 23 -26.42 -11.14 -0.91
N ALA A 24 -27.57 -10.92 -0.26
CA ALA A 24 -28.13 -9.58 -0.04
C ALA A 24 -27.23 -8.67 0.82
N GLN A 25 -26.29 -9.27 1.58
CA GLN A 25 -25.28 -8.54 2.35
C GLN A 25 -23.94 -8.38 1.61
N GLY A 26 -23.86 -8.84 0.35
CA GLY A 26 -22.67 -8.73 -0.49
C GLY A 26 -21.64 -9.84 -0.30
N PHE A 27 -22.02 -10.98 0.30
CA PHE A 27 -21.18 -12.18 0.29
C PHE A 27 -21.22 -12.86 -1.09
N GLU A 28 -20.12 -13.52 -1.43
CA GLU A 28 -19.92 -14.27 -2.67
C GLU A 28 -19.43 -15.69 -2.33
N ASP A 29 -19.42 -16.60 -3.32
CA ASP A 29 -18.94 -17.98 -3.18
C ASP A 29 -19.54 -18.71 -1.93
N VAL A 30 -20.85 -18.50 -1.70
CA VAL A 30 -21.55 -19.02 -0.52
C VAL A 30 -21.81 -20.52 -0.63
N SER A 31 -21.28 -21.29 0.31
CA SER A 31 -21.57 -22.73 0.49
C SER A 31 -22.14 -22.97 1.88
N ILE A 32 -23.25 -23.69 1.94
CA ILE A 32 -23.98 -24.01 3.18
C ILE A 32 -24.23 -25.50 3.21
N ARG A 33 -23.97 -26.14 4.35
CA ARG A 33 -24.29 -27.55 4.60
C ARG A 33 -24.62 -27.76 6.07
N LEU A 34 -25.75 -28.39 6.37
CA LEU A 34 -26.04 -28.91 7.71
C LEU A 34 -25.66 -30.38 7.78
N ASP A 35 -24.90 -30.80 8.80
CA ASP A 35 -24.58 -32.21 9.00
C ASP A 35 -25.54 -32.92 9.98
N ASP A 36 -25.46 -34.25 10.03
CA ASP A 36 -26.31 -35.10 10.87
C ASP A 36 -26.19 -34.82 12.38
N ARG A 37 -25.15 -34.09 12.80
CA ARG A 37 -24.93 -33.70 14.20
C ARG A 37 -25.51 -32.31 14.51
N ALA A 38 -26.27 -31.73 13.59
CA ALA A 38 -26.81 -30.38 13.65
C ALA A 38 -25.72 -29.30 13.74
N VAL A 39 -24.59 -29.51 13.05
CA VAL A 39 -23.54 -28.50 12.86
C VAL A 39 -23.75 -27.83 11.50
N LEU A 40 -23.93 -26.52 11.51
CA LEU A 40 -24.10 -25.74 10.29
C LEU A 40 -22.74 -25.27 9.79
N HIS A 41 -22.38 -25.69 8.59
CA HIS A 41 -21.15 -25.35 7.89
C HIS A 41 -21.45 -24.26 6.86
N VAL A 42 -20.76 -23.13 6.95
CA VAL A 42 -20.93 -22.00 6.02
C VAL A 42 -19.56 -21.54 5.55
N ALA A 43 -19.29 -21.63 4.25
CA ALA A 43 -18.13 -21.01 3.61
C ALA A 43 -18.57 -19.80 2.79
N VAL A 44 -17.85 -18.69 2.92
CA VAL A 44 -18.21 -17.41 2.29
C VAL A 44 -16.98 -16.63 1.89
N SER A 45 -17.08 -15.80 0.87
CA SER A 45 -16.13 -14.73 0.58
C SER A 45 -16.83 -13.37 0.63
N HIS A 46 -16.07 -12.29 0.80
CA HIS A 46 -16.64 -10.95 0.75
C HIS A 46 -15.66 -9.98 0.04
N PRO A 47 -16.05 -9.36 -1.08
CA PRO A 47 -15.14 -8.54 -1.90
C PRO A 47 -14.75 -7.19 -1.28
N ARG A 48 -15.45 -6.72 -0.25
CA ARG A 48 -15.36 -5.33 0.26
C ARG A 48 -14.94 -5.22 1.71
N ILE A 49 -15.33 -6.15 2.59
CA ILE A 49 -14.93 -6.12 3.99
C ILE A 49 -13.48 -6.61 4.11
N SER A 50 -12.58 -5.74 4.57
CA SER A 50 -11.16 -6.04 4.77
C SER A 50 -10.88 -6.89 6.02
N ARG A 51 -11.67 -6.67 7.09
CA ARG A 51 -11.55 -7.38 8.39
C ARG A 51 -12.32 -8.70 8.35
N THR A 52 -11.59 -9.80 8.39
CA THR A 52 -12.17 -11.15 8.34
C THR A 52 -13.13 -11.42 9.49
N ALA A 53 -12.77 -11.04 10.72
CA ALA A 53 -13.64 -11.23 11.89
C ALA A 53 -15.00 -10.54 11.73
N ARG A 54 -15.02 -9.31 11.20
CA ARG A 54 -16.24 -8.56 10.92
C ARG A 54 -17.13 -9.23 9.86
N ALA A 55 -16.53 -9.70 8.76
CA ALA A 55 -17.25 -10.46 7.74
C ALA A 55 -17.83 -11.76 8.33
N VAL A 56 -17.06 -12.49 9.14
CA VAL A 56 -17.53 -13.67 9.86
C VAL A 56 -18.70 -13.33 10.79
N GLY A 57 -18.63 -12.20 11.49
CA GLY A 57 -19.66 -11.69 12.37
C GLY A 57 -21.01 -11.48 11.68
N ARG A 58 -21.00 -10.81 10.51
CA ARG A 58 -22.19 -10.65 9.67
C ARG A 58 -22.76 -11.99 9.19
N ALA A 59 -21.89 -12.88 8.73
CA ALA A 59 -22.29 -14.20 8.26
C ALA A 59 -22.90 -15.04 9.39
N VAL A 60 -22.23 -15.13 10.54
CA VAL A 60 -22.70 -15.93 11.68
C VAL A 60 -23.97 -15.36 12.30
N ARG A 61 -24.13 -14.03 12.35
CA ARG A 61 -25.38 -13.40 12.80
C ARG A 61 -26.57 -13.80 11.92
N THR A 62 -26.36 -13.83 10.61
CA THR A 62 -27.38 -14.26 9.64
C THR A 62 -27.67 -15.75 9.76
N ALA A 63 -26.62 -16.56 9.86
CA ALA A 63 -26.74 -18.00 10.08
C ALA A 63 -27.47 -18.32 11.40
N LEU A 64 -27.20 -17.60 12.49
CA LEU A 64 -27.85 -17.77 13.78
C LEU A 64 -29.36 -17.51 13.71
N LEU A 65 -29.78 -16.55 12.88
CA LEU A 65 -31.18 -16.17 12.70
C LEU A 65 -31.96 -17.16 11.82
N LEU A 66 -31.32 -17.77 10.82
CA LEU A 66 -32.00 -18.60 9.82
C LEU A 66 -31.75 -20.11 9.99
N SER A 67 -30.77 -20.51 10.78
CA SER A 67 -30.48 -21.91 11.10
C SER A 67 -31.59 -22.57 11.93
N PRO A 68 -31.66 -23.91 11.95
CA PRO A 68 -32.62 -24.61 12.79
C PRO A 68 -32.49 -24.28 14.27
N ALA A 69 -33.62 -24.30 14.99
CA ALA A 69 -33.64 -24.00 16.43
C ALA A 69 -32.73 -24.93 17.26
N GLN A 70 -32.57 -26.18 16.82
CA GLN A 70 -31.73 -27.22 17.43
C GLN A 70 -30.29 -27.28 16.90
N THR A 71 -29.83 -26.26 16.16
CA THR A 71 -28.43 -26.17 15.72
C THR A 71 -27.52 -26.15 16.96
N ARG A 72 -26.53 -27.05 16.98
CA ARG A 72 -25.59 -27.16 18.11
C ARG A 72 -24.39 -26.26 17.95
N GLU A 73 -23.92 -26.10 16.72
CA GLU A 73 -22.69 -25.39 16.41
C GLU A 73 -22.80 -24.74 15.03
N ILE A 74 -22.23 -23.54 14.88
CA ILE A 74 -22.10 -22.87 13.59
C ILE A 74 -20.61 -22.73 13.26
N ARG A 75 -20.22 -23.17 12.07
CA ARG A 75 -18.85 -23.07 11.56
C ARG A 75 -18.82 -22.13 10.36
N ILE A 76 -18.11 -21.02 10.49
CA ILE A 76 -17.90 -20.07 9.38
C ILE A 76 -16.47 -20.22 8.85
N THR A 77 -16.32 -20.39 7.54
CA THR A 77 -15.02 -20.44 6.86
C THR A 77 -14.92 -19.34 5.82
N PRO A 78 -14.31 -18.19 6.16
CA PRO A 78 -13.97 -17.17 5.17
C PRO A 78 -12.99 -17.72 4.13
N THR A 79 -13.22 -17.39 2.87
CA THR A 79 -12.39 -17.80 1.73
C THR A 79 -11.88 -16.60 0.94
N GLU A 80 -10.69 -16.76 0.36
CA GLU A 80 -10.08 -15.83 -0.59
C GLU A 80 -9.82 -16.59 -1.88
N HIS A 81 -10.56 -16.27 -2.95
CA HIS A 81 -10.48 -16.99 -4.23
C HIS A 81 -10.64 -18.52 -4.07
N GLY A 82 -11.63 -18.93 -3.27
CA GLY A 82 -11.90 -20.33 -2.92
C GLY A 82 -10.91 -20.97 -1.94
N MET A 83 -9.81 -20.30 -1.59
CA MET A 83 -8.87 -20.80 -0.59
C MET A 83 -9.36 -20.42 0.82
N PRO A 84 -9.53 -21.38 1.74
CA PRO A 84 -10.02 -21.06 3.07
C PRO A 84 -8.94 -20.39 3.91
N VAL A 85 -9.28 -19.28 4.58
CA VAL A 85 -8.35 -18.48 5.40
C VAL A 85 -8.23 -19.06 6.80
N ALA A 86 -9.37 -19.26 7.45
CA ALA A 86 -9.51 -19.77 8.81
C ALA A 86 -10.90 -20.40 8.97
N ARG A 87 -11.09 -21.17 10.03
CA ARG A 87 -12.39 -21.72 10.43
C ARG A 87 -12.72 -21.19 11.82
N TYR A 88 -13.86 -20.53 11.93
CA TYR A 88 -14.44 -20.08 13.19
C TYR A 88 -15.51 -21.08 13.61
N GLU A 89 -15.40 -21.63 14.82
CA GLU A 89 -16.36 -22.57 15.37
C GLU A 89 -17.05 -21.96 16.60
N PHE A 90 -18.35 -21.76 16.49
CA PHE A 90 -19.20 -21.19 17.53
C PHE A 90 -19.99 -22.32 18.18
N VAL A 91 -19.55 -22.76 19.36
CA VAL A 91 -20.17 -23.89 20.08
C VAL A 91 -21.24 -23.47 21.09
N ASP A 92 -21.17 -22.23 21.60
CA ASP A 92 -22.20 -21.66 22.48
C ASP A 92 -23.01 -20.58 21.73
N LEU A 93 -24.08 -21.02 21.06
CA LEU A 93 -24.94 -20.12 20.30
C LEU A 93 -25.75 -19.16 21.18
N ALA A 94 -25.96 -19.49 22.46
CA ALA A 94 -26.64 -18.61 23.40
C ALA A 94 -25.72 -17.45 23.83
N ALA A 95 -24.45 -17.75 24.11
CA ALA A 95 -23.43 -16.73 24.34
C ALA A 95 -23.25 -15.82 23.11
N LEU A 96 -23.20 -16.40 21.91
CA LEU A 96 -23.14 -15.64 20.65
C LEU A 96 -24.34 -14.70 20.48
N GLN A 97 -25.55 -15.17 20.77
CA GLN A 97 -26.76 -14.35 20.72
C GLN A 97 -26.71 -13.20 21.72
N ARG A 98 -26.29 -13.46 22.96
CA ARG A 98 -26.11 -12.43 24.00
C ARG A 98 -25.06 -11.39 23.59
N TYR A 99 -23.96 -11.80 22.97
CA TYR A 99 -22.94 -10.89 22.44
C TYR A 99 -23.53 -9.95 21.38
N PHE A 100 -24.24 -10.48 20.37
CA PHE A 100 -24.88 -9.61 19.35
C PHE A 100 -25.97 -8.70 19.90
N ASN A 101 -26.56 -9.05 21.05
CA ASN A 101 -27.52 -8.21 21.77
C ASN A 101 -26.84 -7.19 22.71
N GLY A 102 -25.50 -7.15 22.79
CA GLY A 102 -24.75 -6.27 23.69
C GLY A 102 -24.79 -6.70 25.16
N GLN A 103 -25.17 -7.94 25.45
CA GLN A 103 -25.35 -8.49 26.81
C GLN A 103 -24.17 -9.36 27.30
N LEU A 104 -23.17 -9.56 26.45
CA LEU A 104 -21.97 -10.33 26.75
C LEU A 104 -20.77 -9.63 26.12
N PRO A 105 -19.71 -9.33 26.88
CA PRO A 105 -18.51 -8.72 26.31
C PRO A 105 -17.73 -9.72 25.42
N ARG A 106 -16.97 -9.20 24.45
CA ARG A 106 -16.19 -10.01 23.50
C ARG A 106 -15.26 -11.00 24.20
N ARG A 107 -14.59 -10.58 25.27
CA ARG A 107 -13.63 -11.40 26.03
C ARG A 107 -14.27 -12.66 26.64
N GLU A 108 -15.54 -12.59 27.01
CA GLU A 108 -16.29 -13.75 27.48
C GLU A 108 -16.72 -14.65 26.31
N LEU A 109 -17.19 -14.06 25.20
CA LEU A 109 -17.51 -14.81 23.99
C LEU A 109 -16.29 -15.60 23.48
N ALA A 110 -15.11 -14.99 23.48
CA ALA A 110 -13.87 -15.58 22.99
C ALA A 110 -13.48 -16.91 23.67
N GLN A 111 -13.98 -17.15 24.90
CA GLN A 111 -13.75 -18.42 25.60
C GLN A 111 -14.54 -19.59 25.01
N SER A 112 -15.58 -19.29 24.22
CA SER A 112 -16.49 -20.25 23.59
C SER A 112 -16.33 -20.36 22.07
N VAL A 113 -15.37 -19.64 21.49
CA VAL A 113 -15.12 -19.66 20.03
C VAL A 113 -13.74 -20.24 19.77
N SER A 114 -13.66 -21.26 18.91
CA SER A 114 -12.39 -21.78 18.42
C SER A 114 -12.09 -21.20 17.04
N ILE A 115 -10.82 -20.90 16.79
CA ILE A 115 -10.33 -20.42 15.50
C ILE A 115 -9.17 -21.32 15.07
N ASP A 116 -9.38 -22.06 13.99
CA ASP A 116 -8.44 -23.05 13.49
C ASP A 116 -8.06 -22.81 12.03
N ALA A 117 -6.89 -23.32 11.63
CA ALA A 117 -6.50 -23.37 10.23
C ALA A 117 -7.44 -24.34 9.47
N ALA A 118 -8.09 -23.83 8.44
CA ALA A 118 -9.00 -24.63 7.63
C ALA A 118 -8.26 -25.76 6.89
N ALA A 119 -8.92 -26.93 6.81
CA ALA A 119 -8.40 -28.09 6.10
C ALA A 119 -8.66 -28.00 4.58
N PRO A 120 -7.81 -28.61 3.74
CA PRO A 120 -8.13 -28.86 2.33
C PRO A 120 -9.48 -29.57 2.21
N GLY A 121 -10.34 -29.13 1.30
CA GLY A 121 -11.65 -29.76 1.08
C GLY A 121 -12.59 -29.70 2.29
N ALA A 122 -12.37 -28.77 3.22
CA ALA A 122 -13.22 -28.58 4.41
C ALA A 122 -14.70 -28.37 4.06
N PHE A 123 -15.00 -27.89 2.84
CA PHE A 123 -16.33 -27.75 2.29
C PHE A 123 -16.25 -28.15 0.81
N PRO A 124 -17.22 -28.92 0.29
CA PRO A 124 -17.29 -29.20 -1.14
C PRO A 124 -17.49 -27.91 -1.93
N ASP A 125 -17.00 -27.87 -3.18
CA ASP A 125 -17.38 -26.85 -4.16
C ASP A 125 -18.91 -26.73 -4.11
N ALA A 126 -19.44 -25.49 -4.17
CA ALA A 126 -20.88 -25.27 -4.30
C ALA A 126 -21.35 -26.05 -5.55
N GLY A 127 -21.95 -27.23 -5.34
CA GLY A 127 -22.23 -28.19 -6.41
C GLY A 127 -23.16 -27.63 -7.48
N GLU A 128 -23.30 -28.37 -8.59
CA GLU A 128 -24.17 -28.01 -9.74
C GLU A 128 -25.61 -27.61 -9.32
N GLU A 129 -26.15 -28.19 -8.23
CA GLU A 129 -27.48 -27.88 -7.70
C GLU A 129 -27.65 -26.41 -7.23
N ARG A 130 -26.58 -25.73 -6.79
CA ARG A 130 -26.64 -24.33 -6.32
C ARG A 130 -26.48 -23.31 -7.45
N GLN A 131 -26.05 -23.74 -8.64
CA GLN A 131 -25.98 -22.86 -9.83
C GLN A 131 -27.36 -22.37 -10.27
N ALA A 132 -28.43 -23.13 -9.99
CA ALA A 132 -29.81 -22.77 -10.30
C ALA A 132 -30.31 -21.63 -9.42
N VAL A 133 -30.05 -21.68 -8.10
CA VAL A 133 -30.41 -20.62 -7.14
C VAL A 133 -29.63 -19.34 -7.45
N ILE A 134 -28.34 -19.47 -7.76
CA ILE A 134 -27.53 -18.32 -8.18
C ILE A 134 -28.03 -17.73 -9.50
N ALA A 135 -28.41 -18.57 -10.48
CA ALA A 135 -28.99 -18.11 -11.75
C ALA A 135 -30.33 -17.40 -11.57
N GLU A 136 -31.20 -17.90 -10.69
CA GLU A 136 -32.49 -17.28 -10.33
C GLU A 136 -32.26 -15.90 -9.71
N MET A 137 -31.35 -15.80 -8.73
CA MET A 137 -30.99 -14.53 -8.10
C MET A 137 -30.36 -13.52 -9.07
N GLU A 138 -29.52 -13.99 -9.99
CA GLU A 138 -28.96 -13.15 -11.05
C GLU A 138 -30.05 -12.63 -12.00
N ALA A 139 -31.07 -13.45 -12.31
CA ALA A 139 -32.20 -13.07 -13.14
C ALA A 139 -33.14 -12.06 -12.47
N GLU A 140 -33.29 -12.12 -11.14
CA GLU A 140 -34.08 -11.16 -10.35
C GLU A 140 -33.38 -9.80 -10.18
N ARG A 141 -32.10 -9.67 -10.54
CA ARG A 141 -31.34 -8.43 -10.32
C ARG A 141 -31.67 -7.37 -11.37
N GLU A 142 -32.54 -6.42 -11.01
CA GLU A 142 -33.05 -5.36 -11.90
C GLU A 142 -31.97 -4.43 -12.50
N ARG A 143 -30.79 -4.30 -11.86
CA ARG A 143 -29.68 -3.46 -12.33
C ARG A 143 -28.36 -4.23 -12.29
N PRO A 144 -27.91 -4.82 -13.41
CA PRO A 144 -26.63 -5.54 -13.44
C PRO A 144 -25.43 -4.59 -13.33
N PHE A 145 -25.60 -3.30 -13.65
CA PHE A 145 -24.54 -2.31 -13.55
C PHE A 145 -24.87 -1.20 -12.53
N GLU A 146 -23.91 -0.92 -11.66
CA GLU A 146 -23.96 0.13 -10.65
C GLU A 146 -22.93 1.22 -10.99
N ILE A 147 -23.37 2.48 -10.96
CA ILE A 147 -22.46 3.64 -11.07
C ILE A 147 -22.01 3.99 -9.66
N ALA A 148 -20.72 3.77 -9.38
CA ALA A 148 -20.09 4.09 -8.11
C ALA A 148 -19.27 5.38 -8.24
N THR A 149 -19.57 6.37 -7.39
CA THR A 149 -18.88 7.67 -7.33
C THR A 149 -18.06 7.77 -6.06
N GLY A 150 -16.75 8.03 -6.18
CA GLY A 150 -15.85 8.14 -5.03
C GLY A 150 -15.52 6.81 -4.35
N GLU A 151 -15.96 5.66 -4.88
CA GLU A 151 -15.62 4.34 -4.35
C GLU A 151 -14.30 3.82 -4.95
N ASP A 152 -13.52 3.12 -4.13
CA ASP A 152 -12.17 2.60 -4.45
C ASP A 152 -11.19 3.65 -5.00
N GLY A 153 -11.36 4.92 -4.62
CA GLY A 153 -10.48 6.03 -5.05
C GLY A 153 -10.71 6.48 -6.50
N HIS A 154 -11.81 6.05 -7.13
CA HIS A 154 -12.20 6.50 -8.47
C HIS A 154 -13.32 7.54 -8.40
N LEU A 155 -13.20 8.59 -9.21
CA LEU A 155 -14.19 9.68 -9.23
C LEU A 155 -15.55 9.16 -9.73
N VAL A 156 -15.53 8.37 -10.81
CA VAL A 156 -16.67 7.61 -11.32
C VAL A 156 -16.14 6.24 -11.78
N SER A 157 -16.89 5.18 -11.48
CA SER A 157 -16.68 3.85 -12.03
C SER A 157 -18.02 3.17 -12.29
N LEU A 158 -18.11 2.39 -13.37
CA LEU A 158 -19.24 1.52 -13.65
C LEU A 158 -18.85 0.10 -13.27
N ARG A 159 -19.67 -0.60 -12.50
CA ARG A 159 -19.33 -1.92 -11.98
C ARG A 159 -20.48 -2.88 -12.12
N SER A 160 -20.15 -4.16 -12.24
CA SER A 160 -21.08 -5.27 -12.12
C SER A 160 -20.38 -6.35 -11.30
N GLU A 161 -21.05 -6.85 -10.27
CA GLU A 161 -20.57 -7.95 -9.44
C GLU A 161 -21.68 -9.00 -9.46
N SER A 162 -21.38 -10.28 -9.59
CA SER A 162 -22.37 -11.37 -9.61
C SER A 162 -22.21 -12.28 -8.39
N ALA A 163 -23.28 -12.99 -8.02
CA ALA A 163 -23.24 -13.96 -6.93
C ALA A 163 -22.30 -15.15 -7.22
N ARG A 164 -21.88 -15.36 -8.47
CA ARG A 164 -20.83 -16.32 -8.89
C ARG A 164 -19.41 -15.75 -8.77
N GLY A 165 -19.23 -14.55 -8.23
CA GLY A 165 -17.93 -13.88 -8.16
C GLY A 165 -17.46 -13.37 -9.52
N GLU A 166 -18.36 -13.15 -10.49
CA GLU A 166 -18.00 -12.42 -11.71
C GLU A 166 -17.95 -10.93 -11.43
N ARG A 167 -16.86 -10.26 -11.82
CA ARG A 167 -16.66 -8.84 -11.58
C ARG A 167 -16.27 -8.13 -12.85
N PHE A 168 -17.05 -7.13 -13.22
CA PHE A 168 -16.72 -6.18 -14.26
C PHE A 168 -16.54 -4.79 -13.66
N SER A 169 -15.51 -4.08 -14.08
CA SER A 169 -15.23 -2.70 -13.68
C SER A 169 -14.80 -1.91 -14.91
N LEU A 170 -15.44 -0.77 -15.13
CA LEU A 170 -15.05 0.21 -16.12
C LEU A 170 -14.78 1.54 -15.40
N VAL A 171 -13.52 1.98 -15.44
CA VAL A 171 -13.10 3.27 -14.91
C VAL A 171 -12.80 4.18 -16.11
N PRO A 172 -13.70 5.12 -16.45
CA PRO A 172 -13.57 5.94 -17.66
C PRO A 172 -12.42 6.94 -17.59
N LEU A 173 -12.00 7.34 -16.39
CA LEU A 173 -10.97 8.34 -16.18
C LEU A 173 -9.99 7.91 -15.09
N ARG A 174 -8.79 7.53 -15.49
CA ARG A 174 -7.63 7.32 -14.62
C ARG A 174 -6.50 8.22 -15.06
N ILE A 175 -5.75 8.72 -14.08
CA ILE A 175 -4.55 9.53 -14.31
C ILE A 175 -3.37 8.72 -13.78
N SER A 176 -2.36 8.57 -14.61
CA SER A 176 -1.08 7.97 -14.22
C SER A 176 0.03 8.96 -14.54
N THR A 177 0.98 9.08 -13.63
CA THR A 177 2.11 9.99 -13.75
C THR A 177 3.40 9.18 -13.74
N LEU A 178 4.34 9.60 -14.57
CA LEU A 178 5.66 9.00 -14.70
C LEU A 178 6.67 10.11 -14.46
N THR A 179 7.34 10.04 -13.32
CA THR A 179 8.36 11.01 -12.89
C THR A 179 9.74 10.72 -13.50
N LYS A 180 9.82 9.74 -14.39
CA LYS A 180 11.07 9.01 -14.66
C LYS A 180 11.37 8.81 -16.14
N SER A 181 11.54 9.92 -16.85
CA SER A 181 12.34 9.93 -18.07
C SER A 181 13.80 10.29 -17.73
N ALA A 182 14.76 9.72 -18.46
CA ALA A 182 16.19 10.08 -18.37
C ALA A 182 16.42 11.59 -18.66
N THR A 183 15.46 12.21 -19.35
CA THR A 183 15.44 13.60 -19.81
C THR A 183 14.82 14.60 -18.83
N GLY A 184 14.23 14.16 -17.71
CA GLY A 184 13.73 15.05 -16.64
C GLY A 184 12.34 15.66 -16.84
N TYR A 185 11.55 15.19 -17.79
CA TYR A 185 10.18 15.66 -18.01
C TYR A 185 9.17 14.88 -17.17
N TYR A 186 8.17 15.58 -16.62
CA TYR A 186 7.00 14.93 -16.01
C TYR A 186 6.03 14.51 -17.10
N GLN A 187 5.79 13.20 -17.14
CA GLN A 187 4.88 12.59 -18.09
C GLN A 187 3.62 12.16 -17.38
N TYR A 188 2.49 12.32 -18.05
CA TYR A 188 1.22 11.85 -17.57
C TYR A 188 0.42 11.26 -18.73
N GLN A 189 -0.49 10.37 -18.37
CA GLN A 189 -1.52 9.89 -19.26
C GLN A 189 -2.87 9.90 -18.54
N ILE A 190 -3.90 10.19 -19.33
CA ILE A 190 -5.29 10.00 -18.99
C ILE A 190 -5.77 8.79 -19.80
N PHE A 191 -6.32 7.80 -19.12
CA PHE A 191 -6.70 6.54 -19.74
C PHE A 191 -7.95 5.96 -19.06
N ALA A 192 -8.72 5.20 -19.82
CA ALA A 192 -9.80 4.38 -19.32
C ALA A 192 -9.30 2.95 -19.12
N THR A 193 -9.82 2.25 -18.11
CA THR A 193 -9.56 0.81 -17.90
C THR A 193 -10.86 0.04 -17.82
N ALA A 194 -10.88 -1.13 -18.44
CA ALA A 194 -11.92 -2.12 -18.29
C ALA A 194 -11.30 -3.41 -17.76
N ASP A 195 -11.76 -3.87 -16.61
CA ASP A 195 -11.31 -5.07 -15.93
C ASP A 195 -12.46 -6.05 -15.82
N TYR A 196 -12.20 -7.31 -16.13
CA TYR A 196 -13.14 -8.41 -16.01
C TYR A 196 -12.49 -9.57 -15.27
N GLU A 197 -13.17 -10.11 -14.27
CA GLU A 197 -12.76 -11.27 -13.52
C GLU A 197 -13.93 -12.25 -13.42
N ARG A 198 -13.62 -13.54 -13.51
CA ARG A 198 -14.63 -14.60 -13.47
C ARG A 198 -14.10 -15.82 -12.74
N ASN A 199 -14.83 -16.27 -11.74
CA ASN A 199 -14.65 -17.60 -11.15
C ASN A 199 -15.20 -18.66 -12.15
N LEU A 200 -14.33 -19.56 -12.61
CA LEU A 200 -14.69 -20.65 -13.51
C LEU A 200 -15.03 -21.95 -12.75
N GLY A 201 -14.94 -21.94 -11.42
CA GLY A 201 -15.11 -23.12 -10.57
C GLY A 201 -13.82 -23.91 -10.38
N SER A 202 -13.82 -24.82 -9.39
CA SER A 202 -12.68 -25.70 -9.06
C SER A 202 -11.35 -24.97 -8.85
N GLY A 203 -11.42 -23.74 -8.31
CA GLY A 203 -10.28 -22.87 -8.04
C GLY A 203 -9.71 -22.14 -9.27
N TYR A 204 -10.35 -22.23 -10.45
CA TYR A 204 -9.92 -21.50 -11.65
C TYR A 204 -10.53 -20.11 -11.71
N TYR A 205 -9.70 -19.09 -11.98
CA TYR A 205 -10.11 -17.71 -12.14
C TYR A 205 -9.56 -17.15 -13.45
N LEU A 206 -10.43 -16.61 -14.28
CA LEU A 206 -10.07 -15.86 -15.47
C LEU A 206 -10.02 -14.37 -15.13
N GLY A 207 -8.92 -13.72 -15.46
CA GLY A 207 -8.77 -12.27 -15.35
C GLY A 207 -8.38 -11.65 -16.68
N ALA A 208 -9.13 -10.64 -17.12
CA ALA A 208 -8.84 -9.84 -18.29
C ALA A 208 -8.80 -8.35 -17.92
N GLY A 209 -7.89 -7.61 -18.53
CA GLY A 209 -7.71 -6.18 -18.32
C GLY A 209 -7.38 -5.50 -19.64
N MET A 210 -8.08 -4.41 -19.93
CA MET A 210 -7.87 -3.59 -21.10
C MET A 210 -7.67 -2.14 -20.68
N SER A 211 -6.77 -1.44 -21.37
CA SER A 211 -6.58 0.00 -21.17
C SER A 211 -6.67 0.75 -22.49
N LEU A 212 -7.38 1.88 -22.45
CA LEU A 212 -7.53 2.81 -23.57
C LEU A 212 -6.97 4.16 -23.15
N ARG A 213 -5.84 4.54 -23.73
CA ARG A 213 -5.25 5.87 -23.56
C ARG A 213 -6.08 6.91 -24.31
N LEU A 214 -6.56 7.90 -23.56
CA LEU A 214 -7.38 9.00 -24.04
C LEU A 214 -6.52 10.22 -24.38
N HIS A 215 -5.58 10.55 -23.49
CA HIS A 215 -4.68 11.69 -23.64
C HIS A 215 -3.33 11.40 -22.98
N ASP A 216 -2.27 11.98 -23.50
CA ASP A 216 -0.93 11.92 -22.92
C ASP A 216 -0.07 13.10 -23.36
N ASN A 217 1.02 13.33 -22.65
CA ASN A 217 2.05 14.30 -23.01
C ASN A 217 3.41 13.62 -23.31
N PHE A 218 3.38 12.37 -23.78
CA PHE A 218 4.62 11.62 -24.02
C PHE A 218 5.41 12.23 -25.17
N ARG A 219 6.71 12.42 -24.97
CA ARG A 219 7.59 12.94 -26.02
C ARG A 219 8.30 11.82 -26.77
N PRO A 220 8.53 11.96 -28.08
CA PRO A 220 9.17 10.93 -28.90
C PRO A 220 10.70 10.87 -28.77
N ASP A 221 11.35 11.88 -28.17
CA ASP A 221 12.80 12.12 -28.13
C ASP A 221 13.49 11.62 -26.84
N ILE A 222 12.88 10.66 -26.13
CA ILE A 222 13.51 10.06 -24.95
C ILE A 222 14.69 9.21 -25.40
N ALA A 223 15.89 9.51 -24.87
CA ALA A 223 17.08 8.71 -25.13
C ALA A 223 16.85 7.24 -24.73
N PRO A 224 17.28 6.27 -25.55
CA PRO A 224 17.22 4.86 -25.20
C PRO A 224 17.91 4.57 -23.86
N SER A 225 17.51 3.47 -23.21
CA SER A 225 18.15 3.02 -21.97
C SER A 225 19.66 2.78 -22.18
N ASP A 226 20.48 3.30 -21.27
CA ASP A 226 21.93 3.09 -21.22
C ASP A 226 22.34 1.89 -20.36
N SER A 227 21.36 1.07 -19.97
CA SER A 227 21.55 -0.12 -19.16
C SER A 227 22.48 -1.11 -19.84
N ARG A 228 23.52 -1.55 -19.13
CA ARG A 228 24.51 -2.53 -19.63
C ARG A 228 24.05 -3.98 -19.46
N ILE A 229 22.85 -4.17 -18.91
CA ILE A 229 22.27 -5.46 -18.57
C ILE A 229 21.03 -5.70 -19.43
N ASN A 230 20.42 -6.88 -19.34
CA ASN A 230 19.18 -7.13 -20.05
C ASN A 230 18.12 -6.09 -19.64
N ILE A 231 17.59 -5.36 -20.63
CA ILE A 231 16.60 -4.32 -20.40
C ILE A 231 15.25 -4.97 -20.10
N VAL A 232 14.71 -4.70 -18.90
CA VAL A 232 13.49 -5.33 -18.38
C VAL A 232 12.42 -4.34 -17.92
N ARG A 233 12.80 -3.15 -17.47
CA ARG A 233 11.91 -2.07 -16.98
C ARG A 233 12.25 -0.70 -17.58
N SER A 234 13.49 -0.47 -18.01
CA SER A 234 13.88 0.83 -18.58
C SER A 234 13.11 1.17 -19.87
N ASP A 235 12.62 0.16 -20.61
CA ASP A 235 11.78 0.32 -21.80
C ASP A 235 10.28 0.55 -21.50
N ALA A 236 9.87 0.72 -20.25
CA ALA A 236 8.45 0.90 -19.91
C ALA A 236 7.79 2.05 -20.70
N HIS A 237 8.55 3.09 -21.05
CA HIS A 237 8.08 4.20 -21.87
C HIS A 237 7.65 3.79 -23.30
N GLU A 238 8.32 2.79 -23.90
CA GLU A 238 7.97 2.27 -25.23
C GLU A 238 6.62 1.55 -25.21
N TYR A 239 6.36 0.76 -24.16
CA TYR A 239 5.05 0.14 -23.95
C TYR A 239 3.95 1.18 -23.75
N LEU A 240 4.26 2.29 -23.07
CA LEU A 240 3.30 3.36 -22.83
C LEU A 240 2.84 4.05 -24.13
N ARG A 241 3.78 4.33 -25.04
CA ARG A 241 3.52 5.07 -26.29
C ARG A 241 3.02 4.21 -27.46
N ALA A 242 3.39 2.95 -27.56
CA ALA A 242 3.26 2.17 -28.80
C ALA A 242 1.81 1.94 -29.27
N SER A 243 0.86 1.76 -28.36
CA SER A 243 -0.56 1.61 -28.70
C SER A 243 -1.46 2.45 -27.80
N ARG A 244 -2.60 2.91 -28.33
CA ARG A 244 -3.66 3.55 -27.53
C ARG A 244 -4.51 2.52 -26.79
N LEU A 245 -4.85 1.42 -27.47
CA LEU A 245 -5.58 0.29 -26.89
C LEU A 245 -4.62 -0.85 -26.58
N LYS A 246 -4.64 -1.33 -25.34
CA LYS A 246 -3.75 -2.41 -24.87
C LYS A 246 -4.54 -3.46 -24.13
N LEU A 247 -4.07 -4.70 -24.27
CA LEU A 247 -4.51 -5.82 -23.44
C LEU A 247 -3.52 -5.95 -22.30
N SER A 248 -3.80 -5.28 -21.18
CA SER A 248 -2.87 -5.20 -20.05
C SER A 248 -2.72 -6.52 -19.32
N ARG A 249 -3.81 -7.28 -19.20
CA ARG A 249 -3.83 -8.60 -18.57
C ARG A 249 -4.79 -9.53 -19.30
N LEU A 250 -4.41 -10.79 -19.43
CA LEU A 250 -5.30 -11.87 -19.85
C LEU A 250 -4.72 -13.16 -19.29
N ILE A 251 -5.25 -13.62 -18.17
CA ILE A 251 -4.62 -14.68 -17.39
C ILE A 251 -5.65 -15.65 -16.84
N VAL A 252 -5.25 -16.92 -16.77
CA VAL A 252 -5.96 -17.94 -16.00
C VAL A 252 -5.11 -18.30 -14.81
N ASN A 253 -5.70 -18.17 -13.61
CA ASN A 253 -5.11 -18.59 -12.35
C ASN A 253 -5.82 -19.84 -11.86
N ARG A 254 -5.10 -20.75 -11.21
CA ARG A 254 -5.65 -21.86 -10.44
C ARG A 254 -5.13 -21.76 -9.01
N PHE A 255 -6.03 -21.50 -8.06
CA PHE A 255 -5.74 -21.47 -6.64
C PHE A 255 -6.06 -22.80 -5.98
N GLY A 256 -5.37 -23.09 -4.88
CA GLY A 256 -5.67 -24.29 -4.11
C GLY A 256 -4.89 -24.37 -2.80
N THR A 257 -5.38 -25.22 -1.91
CA THR A 257 -4.77 -25.48 -0.60
C THR A 257 -4.49 -26.98 -0.44
N PRO A 258 -3.36 -27.50 -0.98
CA PRO A 258 -3.10 -28.95 -0.98
C PRO A 258 -2.92 -29.55 0.43
N ALA A 259 -2.45 -28.74 1.39
CA ALA A 259 -2.27 -29.12 2.78
C ALA A 259 -2.61 -27.96 3.70
N ARG A 260 -2.82 -28.24 4.99
CA ARG A 260 -3.11 -27.20 5.98
C ARG A 260 -1.95 -26.20 6.07
N GLY A 261 -2.24 -24.93 5.79
CA GLY A 261 -1.24 -23.86 5.80
C GLY A 261 -0.33 -23.84 4.56
N LEU A 262 -0.60 -24.66 3.53
CA LEU A 262 0.06 -24.59 2.23
C LEU A 262 -0.94 -24.08 1.19
N TYR A 263 -0.63 -22.93 0.60
CA TYR A 263 -1.40 -22.30 -0.47
C TYR A 263 -0.60 -22.38 -1.76
N THR A 264 -1.28 -22.62 -2.88
CA THR A 264 -0.66 -22.73 -4.19
C THR A 264 -1.43 -21.95 -5.22
N ARG A 265 -0.69 -21.33 -6.15
CA ARG A 265 -1.20 -20.66 -7.33
C ARG A 265 -0.46 -21.18 -8.54
N TRP A 266 -1.19 -21.50 -9.58
CA TRP A 266 -0.66 -21.70 -10.93
C TRP A 266 -1.24 -20.64 -11.85
N SER A 267 -0.44 -20.10 -12.76
CA SER A 267 -0.86 -19.02 -13.63
C SER A 267 -0.32 -19.20 -15.04
N ALA A 268 -1.13 -18.86 -16.03
CA ALA A 268 -0.74 -18.86 -17.43
C ALA A 268 -1.44 -17.72 -18.19
N GLY A 269 -0.66 -16.99 -19.00
CA GLY A 269 -1.19 -15.93 -19.87
C GLY A 269 -0.35 -14.65 -19.84
N PHE A 270 -1.01 -13.51 -20.01
CA PHE A 270 -0.41 -12.18 -19.99
C PHE A 270 -0.48 -11.62 -18.58
N TYR A 271 0.67 -11.58 -17.92
CA TYR A 271 0.80 -11.14 -16.53
C TYR A 271 0.69 -9.62 -16.44
N GLU A 272 1.39 -8.93 -17.34
CA GLU A 272 1.45 -7.47 -17.42
C GLU A 272 1.69 -7.00 -18.86
N ASP A 273 1.72 -5.68 -19.09
CA ASP A 273 1.97 -5.07 -20.41
C ASP A 273 3.25 -5.60 -21.08
N MET A 274 4.29 -5.89 -20.27
CA MET A 274 5.64 -6.24 -20.73
C MET A 274 5.90 -7.75 -20.81
N TYR A 275 5.22 -8.57 -20.00
CA TYR A 275 5.53 -9.99 -19.86
C TYR A 275 4.29 -10.87 -19.90
N ALA A 276 4.44 -11.96 -20.63
CA ALA A 276 3.55 -13.10 -20.60
C ALA A 276 4.33 -14.29 -20.04
N GLY A 277 3.64 -15.26 -19.46
CA GLY A 277 4.32 -16.44 -18.97
C GLY A 277 3.41 -17.51 -18.43
N VAL A 278 4.08 -18.53 -17.92
CA VAL A 278 3.50 -19.63 -17.16
C VAL A 278 4.36 -19.84 -15.92
N GLY A 279 3.72 -20.04 -14.77
CA GLY A 279 4.43 -20.18 -13.52
C GLY A 279 3.53 -20.52 -12.37
N GLY A 280 4.12 -20.55 -11.19
CA GLY A 280 3.39 -20.85 -9.97
C GLY A 280 4.08 -20.32 -8.73
N GLN A 281 3.29 -20.22 -7.67
CA GLN A 281 3.73 -19.80 -6.35
C GLN A 281 3.20 -20.80 -5.33
N ALA A 282 4.06 -21.20 -4.39
CA ALA A 282 3.68 -21.97 -3.23
C ALA A 282 4.01 -21.15 -1.98
N LEU A 283 3.03 -20.96 -1.10
CA LEU A 283 3.14 -20.21 0.15
C LEU A 283 2.84 -21.15 1.33
N ILE A 284 3.80 -21.28 2.24
CA ILE A 284 3.64 -21.97 3.51
C ILE A 284 3.46 -20.92 4.60
N VAL A 285 2.32 -20.98 5.28
CA VAL A 285 2.03 -20.15 6.44
C VAL A 285 1.71 -21.04 7.65
N PRO A 286 2.65 -21.18 8.60
CA PRO A 286 2.47 -21.93 9.85
C PRO A 286 1.20 -21.55 10.60
N ARG A 287 0.65 -22.47 11.39
CA ARG A 287 -0.56 -22.21 12.20
C ARG A 287 -0.33 -21.18 13.31
N ARG A 288 0.84 -21.26 13.95
CA ARG A 288 1.30 -20.36 15.01
C ARG A 288 2.70 -19.90 14.63
N GLY A 289 3.00 -18.64 14.91
CA GLY A 289 4.29 -18.04 14.59
C GLY A 289 4.16 -16.87 13.63
N ALA A 290 5.21 -16.07 13.57
CA ALA A 290 5.23 -14.81 12.85
C ALA A 290 5.93 -14.91 11.48
N TRP A 291 6.20 -16.14 11.00
CA TRP A 291 6.92 -16.39 9.76
C TRP A 291 5.98 -16.85 8.65
N ALA A 292 6.29 -16.49 7.41
CA ALA A 292 5.71 -17.09 6.21
C ALA A 292 6.82 -17.29 5.16
N PHE A 293 6.70 -18.33 4.35
CA PHE A 293 7.70 -18.64 3.32
C PHE A 293 7.00 -18.89 2.00
N ASP A 294 7.47 -18.28 0.92
CA ASP A 294 6.98 -18.58 -0.42
C ASP A 294 8.10 -18.85 -1.41
N VAL A 295 7.76 -19.61 -2.44
CA VAL A 295 8.61 -19.83 -3.61
C VAL A 295 7.77 -19.55 -4.84
N ALA A 296 8.22 -18.64 -5.70
CA ALA A 296 7.61 -18.31 -6.97
C ALA A 296 8.58 -18.64 -8.12
N VAL A 297 8.10 -19.37 -9.12
CA VAL A 297 8.86 -19.71 -10.33
C VAL A 297 8.01 -19.39 -11.54
N ASP A 298 8.54 -18.55 -12.44
CA ASP A 298 7.83 -18.09 -13.63
C ASP A 298 8.75 -18.15 -14.86
N ALA A 299 8.27 -18.84 -15.91
CA ALA A 299 8.86 -18.81 -17.23
C ALA A 299 8.19 -17.71 -18.05
N LEU A 300 8.95 -16.69 -18.40
CA LEU A 300 8.46 -15.42 -18.93
C LEU A 300 9.00 -15.16 -20.33
N LYS A 301 8.14 -14.62 -21.19
CA LYS A 301 8.47 -14.11 -22.52
C LYS A 301 8.05 -12.67 -22.63
N ARG A 302 8.95 -11.83 -23.15
CA ARG A 302 8.70 -10.40 -23.34
C ARG A 302 7.67 -10.20 -24.45
N ARG A 303 6.65 -9.40 -24.18
CA ARG A 303 5.58 -9.02 -25.14
C ARG A 303 6.09 -7.93 -26.08
N GLY A 304 5.48 -7.76 -27.24
CA GLY A 304 5.78 -6.61 -28.09
C GLY A 304 5.30 -5.30 -27.46
N TYR A 305 5.90 -4.19 -27.87
CA TYR A 305 5.61 -2.88 -27.28
C TYR A 305 4.13 -2.47 -27.43
N ASP A 306 3.42 -2.99 -28.44
CA ASP A 306 2.00 -2.73 -28.65
C ASP A 306 1.09 -3.32 -27.55
N SER A 307 1.62 -4.19 -26.68
CA SER A 307 0.89 -4.92 -25.62
C SER A 307 -0.40 -5.58 -26.12
N ARG A 308 -0.37 -6.09 -27.36
CA ARG A 308 -1.44 -6.91 -27.94
C ARG A 308 -1.07 -8.38 -27.80
N LEU A 309 -0.93 -9.09 -28.92
CA LEU A 309 -0.62 -10.53 -28.98
C LEU A 309 0.81 -10.81 -29.46
N SER A 310 1.59 -9.77 -29.76
CA SER A 310 2.94 -9.92 -30.31
C SER A 310 3.98 -10.22 -29.20
N PHE A 311 5.09 -10.86 -29.58
CA PHE A 311 6.18 -11.21 -28.66
C PHE A 311 7.53 -10.78 -29.21
N GLN A 312 8.45 -10.49 -28.29
CA GLN A 312 9.86 -10.25 -28.59
C GLN A 312 10.69 -11.53 -28.38
N SER A 313 11.96 -11.48 -28.78
CA SER A 313 12.90 -12.60 -28.66
C SER A 313 13.35 -12.87 -27.22
N TYR A 314 13.25 -11.88 -26.33
CA TYR A 314 13.70 -12.03 -24.94
C TYR A 314 12.79 -12.97 -24.14
N SER A 315 13.39 -13.99 -23.54
CA SER A 315 12.76 -14.89 -22.57
C SER A 315 13.65 -15.04 -21.34
N THR A 316 13.03 -15.30 -20.20
CA THR A 316 13.73 -15.50 -18.93
C THR A 316 12.95 -16.43 -18.02
N VAL A 317 13.64 -17.02 -17.05
CA VAL A 317 13.01 -17.77 -15.97
C VAL A 317 13.40 -17.07 -14.67
N THR A 318 12.40 -16.66 -13.90
CA THR A 318 12.58 -16.12 -12.56
C THR A 318 12.27 -17.20 -11.54
N ALA A 319 13.05 -17.24 -10.47
CA ALA A 319 12.86 -18.15 -9.36
C ALA A 319 13.23 -17.41 -8.08
N ILE A 320 12.24 -17.13 -7.24
CA ILE A 320 12.40 -16.29 -6.05
C ILE A 320 11.84 -17.06 -4.86
N ALA A 321 12.67 -17.23 -3.84
CA ALA A 321 12.26 -17.67 -2.53
C ALA A 321 12.16 -16.48 -1.59
N SER A 322 11.06 -16.36 -0.86
CA SER A 322 10.80 -15.27 0.05
C SER A 322 10.58 -15.80 1.47
N ALA A 323 11.12 -15.08 2.45
CA ALA A 323 10.83 -15.27 3.86
C ALA A 323 10.29 -13.96 4.43
N HIS A 324 9.13 -14.02 5.06
CA HIS A 324 8.47 -12.89 5.70
C HIS A 324 8.43 -13.12 7.19
N TYR A 325 8.80 -12.10 7.96
CA TYR A 325 8.81 -12.14 9.42
C TYR A 325 8.07 -10.94 9.99
N ARG A 326 6.96 -11.22 10.65
CA ARG A 326 6.17 -10.23 11.37
C ARG A 326 6.78 -10.01 12.75
N LEU A 327 7.11 -8.77 13.04
CA LEU A 327 7.58 -8.33 14.34
C LEU A 327 6.41 -7.71 15.13
N ALA A 328 6.63 -7.47 16.43
CA ALA A 328 5.64 -6.77 17.25
C ALA A 328 5.30 -5.38 16.69
N LYS A 329 4.15 -4.82 17.07
CA LYS A 329 3.72 -3.44 16.69
C LYS A 329 3.59 -3.20 15.18
N GLY A 330 3.24 -4.24 14.42
CA GLY A 330 2.90 -4.14 13.00
C GLY A 330 4.09 -4.01 12.05
N TYR A 331 5.31 -4.26 12.51
CA TYR A 331 6.51 -4.30 11.67
C TYR A 331 6.63 -5.63 10.93
N GLU A 332 7.23 -5.60 9.74
CA GLU A 332 7.48 -6.78 8.91
C GLU A 332 8.82 -6.64 8.18
N LEU A 333 9.60 -7.71 8.22
CA LEU A 333 10.83 -7.88 7.46
C LEU A 333 10.59 -8.95 6.40
N ALA A 334 10.81 -8.63 5.14
CA ALA A 334 10.74 -9.56 4.03
C ALA A 334 12.10 -9.65 3.33
N ILE A 335 12.55 -10.88 3.08
CA ILE A 335 13.77 -11.18 2.33
C ILE A 335 13.37 -12.00 1.13
N ARG A 336 13.63 -11.49 -0.07
CA ARG A 336 13.32 -12.15 -1.35
C ARG A 336 14.61 -12.44 -2.10
N GLY A 337 14.99 -13.71 -2.21
CA GLY A 337 16.26 -14.14 -2.80
C GLY A 337 16.07 -15.06 -3.99
N GLY A 338 16.87 -14.88 -5.04
CA GLY A 338 16.84 -15.75 -6.22
C GLY A 338 17.26 -15.06 -7.51
N ARG A 339 16.69 -15.53 -8.62
CA ARG A 339 16.96 -15.03 -9.98
C ARG A 339 15.85 -14.07 -10.43
N PHE A 340 16.25 -12.84 -10.72
CA PHE A 340 15.39 -11.73 -11.14
C PHE A 340 15.23 -11.65 -12.66
N LEU A 341 14.37 -10.74 -13.14
CA LEU A 341 13.98 -10.61 -14.55
C LEU A 341 15.17 -10.42 -15.50
N ALA A 342 16.18 -9.63 -15.10
CA ALA A 342 17.36 -9.35 -15.92
C ALA A 342 18.38 -10.51 -15.92
N ARG A 343 18.03 -11.66 -15.33
CA ARG A 343 18.86 -12.85 -15.11
C ARG A 343 19.95 -12.67 -14.05
N ASP A 344 19.90 -11.57 -13.30
CA ASP A 344 20.75 -11.36 -12.14
C ASP A 344 20.27 -12.19 -10.95
N VAL A 345 21.23 -12.62 -10.14
CA VAL A 345 21.00 -13.42 -8.93
C VAL A 345 21.36 -12.58 -7.72
N GLY A 346 20.47 -12.54 -6.73
CA GLY A 346 20.72 -11.79 -5.50
C GLY A 346 19.58 -11.85 -4.51
N ALA A 347 19.50 -10.82 -3.66
CA ALA A 347 18.45 -10.69 -2.67
C ALA A 347 17.94 -9.25 -2.57
N ARG A 348 16.64 -9.11 -2.31
CA ARG A 348 15.99 -7.86 -1.90
C ARG A 348 15.57 -8.00 -0.44
N PHE A 349 15.94 -7.00 0.34
CA PHE A 349 15.52 -6.81 1.72
C PHE A 349 14.48 -5.70 1.73
N GLU A 350 13.32 -6.00 2.29
CA GLU A 350 12.21 -5.09 2.42
C GLU A 350 11.84 -5.01 3.89
N PHE A 351 11.66 -3.79 4.38
CA PHE A 351 11.26 -3.53 5.74
C PHE A 351 10.09 -2.55 5.71
N LYS A 352 8.98 -2.94 6.33
CA LYS A 352 7.77 -2.11 6.38
C LYS A 352 7.12 -2.13 7.74
N ARG A 353 6.31 -1.10 8.00
CA ARG A 353 5.43 -1.01 9.15
C ARG A 353 4.01 -0.79 8.65
N ARG A 354 3.08 -1.59 9.16
CA ARG A 354 1.64 -1.37 9.06
C ARG A 354 1.10 -0.81 10.36
N PHE A 355 0.58 0.41 10.27
CA PHE A 355 -0.01 1.18 11.35
C PHE A 355 -1.41 0.65 11.72
N ALA A 356 -1.96 1.09 12.85
CA ALA A 356 -3.29 0.68 13.30
C ALA A 356 -4.41 1.11 12.32
N SER A 357 -4.22 2.23 11.64
CA SER A 357 -5.06 2.70 10.52
C SER A 357 -5.06 1.76 9.31
N GLY A 358 -4.13 0.80 9.26
CA GLY A 358 -3.91 -0.06 8.10
C GLY A 358 -3.00 0.56 7.03
N VAL A 359 -2.57 1.82 7.17
CA VAL A 359 -1.51 2.41 6.34
C VAL A 359 -0.24 1.57 6.47
N GLU A 360 0.47 1.36 5.36
CA GLU A 360 1.77 0.71 5.33
C GLU A 360 2.83 1.67 4.81
N ALA A 361 3.95 1.79 5.51
CA ALA A 361 5.12 2.52 5.02
C ALA A 361 6.34 1.62 5.08
N GLY A 362 7.15 1.62 4.02
CA GLY A 362 8.30 0.73 3.95
C GLY A 362 9.41 1.21 3.04
N ALA A 363 10.52 0.50 3.11
CA ALA A 363 11.69 0.72 2.27
C ALA A 363 12.25 -0.62 1.83
N TRP A 364 12.87 -0.65 0.66
CA TRP A 364 13.60 -1.80 0.18
C TRP A 364 14.99 -1.43 -0.32
N ILE A 365 15.88 -2.42 -0.26
CA ILE A 365 17.20 -2.39 -0.87
C ILE A 365 17.52 -3.76 -1.43
N SER A 366 18.17 -3.79 -2.58
CA SER A 366 18.60 -5.01 -3.24
C SER A 366 20.12 -5.08 -3.37
N ALA A 367 20.63 -6.31 -3.39
CA ALA A 367 22.01 -6.63 -3.69
C ALA A 367 22.04 -7.83 -4.62
N THR A 368 22.58 -7.65 -5.83
CA THR A 368 22.69 -8.70 -6.84
C THR A 368 24.11 -8.79 -7.40
N ASN A 369 24.40 -9.89 -8.08
CA ASN A 369 25.68 -10.14 -8.74
C ASN A 369 25.95 -9.21 -9.95
N ASN A 370 25.03 -8.31 -10.27
CA ASN A 370 25.05 -7.55 -11.51
C ASN A 370 25.99 -6.33 -11.56
N GLU A 371 26.45 -6.01 -12.77
CA GLU A 371 27.48 -5.02 -13.12
C GLU A 371 26.89 -3.80 -13.83
N ASP A 372 25.67 -3.40 -13.46
CA ASP A 372 25.11 -2.14 -13.94
C ASP A 372 25.82 -0.96 -13.25
N PHE A 373 26.77 -0.37 -13.98
CA PHE A 373 27.53 0.81 -13.59
C PHE A 373 26.96 2.02 -14.35
N ASN A 374 26.98 3.20 -13.72
CA ASN A 374 26.52 4.51 -14.24
C ASN A 374 25.12 4.96 -13.77
N ALA A 375 24.90 5.06 -12.45
CA ALA A 375 23.87 6.00 -11.98
C ALA A 375 24.31 7.45 -12.30
N PRO A 376 23.41 8.36 -12.70
CA PRO A 376 23.77 9.75 -13.01
C PRO A 376 24.53 10.41 -11.85
N GLY A 377 25.82 10.73 -12.07
CA GLY A 377 26.70 11.34 -11.06
C GLY A 377 27.60 10.38 -10.27
N SER A 378 27.62 9.07 -10.58
CA SER A 378 28.57 8.10 -10.04
C SER A 378 29.17 7.21 -11.15
N GLN A 379 30.20 7.72 -11.84
CA GLN A 379 30.96 6.87 -12.75
C GLN A 379 31.72 5.79 -11.96
N GLY A 380 31.52 4.52 -12.31
CA GLY A 380 32.24 3.37 -11.75
C GLY A 380 31.67 2.76 -10.46
N LYS A 381 30.51 3.18 -9.95
CA LYS A 381 29.86 2.54 -8.78
C LYS A 381 28.69 1.64 -9.20
N ARG A 382 28.62 0.43 -8.61
CA ARG A 382 27.56 -0.56 -8.84
C ARG A 382 26.21 -0.01 -8.38
N TYR A 383 25.20 0.00 -9.26
CA TYR A 383 23.84 0.38 -8.90
C TYR A 383 23.20 -0.68 -8.01
N ARG A 384 22.46 -0.23 -6.99
CA ARG A 384 21.61 -1.07 -6.15
C ARG A 384 20.21 -0.50 -6.23
N ASP A 385 19.25 -1.34 -6.57
CA ASP A 385 17.86 -0.93 -6.53
C ASP A 385 17.46 -0.70 -5.06
N LYS A 386 16.96 0.50 -4.78
CA LYS A 386 16.47 0.94 -3.48
C LYS A 386 15.33 1.93 -3.67
N GLY A 387 14.39 1.90 -2.74
CA GLY A 387 13.24 2.79 -2.76
C GLY A 387 12.47 2.77 -1.45
N VAL A 388 11.46 3.65 -1.40
CA VAL A 388 10.50 3.75 -0.31
C VAL A 388 9.09 3.66 -0.88
N PHE A 389 8.16 3.16 -0.10
CA PHE A 389 6.75 3.10 -0.48
C PHE A 389 5.82 3.44 0.68
N LEU A 390 4.61 3.84 0.31
CA LEU A 390 3.49 4.12 1.18
C LEU A 390 2.24 3.49 0.55
N SER A 391 1.52 2.67 1.28
CA SER A 391 0.20 2.15 0.92
C SER A 391 -0.84 2.71 1.88
N VAL A 392 -1.89 3.34 1.36
CA VAL A 392 -2.96 3.95 2.17
C VAL A 392 -4.28 3.25 1.81
N PRO A 393 -4.86 2.45 2.72
CA PRO A 393 -6.17 1.85 2.47
C PRO A 393 -7.26 2.92 2.40
N PHE A 394 -8.21 2.80 1.48
CA PHE A 394 -9.30 3.76 1.38
C PHE A 394 -10.39 3.56 2.45
N GLU A 395 -10.39 2.42 3.14
CA GLU A 395 -11.32 2.14 4.25
C GLU A 395 -11.29 3.22 5.34
N ILE A 396 -10.13 3.85 5.59
CA ILE A 396 -10.03 4.94 6.58
C ILE A 396 -10.56 6.29 6.09
N MET A 397 -10.83 6.41 4.79
CA MET A 397 -11.26 7.64 4.12
C MET A 397 -12.72 7.60 3.68
N LEU A 398 -13.28 6.41 3.48
CA LEU A 398 -14.62 6.19 2.95
C LEU A 398 -15.57 5.69 4.05
N THR A 399 -16.84 6.05 3.94
CA THR A 399 -17.91 5.56 4.83
C THR A 399 -18.46 4.19 4.42
N LYS A 400 -17.93 3.64 3.31
CA LYS A 400 -18.32 2.34 2.75
C LYS A 400 -17.15 1.38 2.79
N ASP A 401 -17.46 0.11 3.00
CA ASP A 401 -16.48 -0.97 2.98
C ASP A 401 -15.77 -1.03 1.63
N THR A 402 -14.44 -1.08 1.67
CA THR A 402 -13.58 -1.23 0.51
C THR A 402 -12.29 -1.94 0.90
N ARG A 403 -11.78 -2.76 -0.01
CA ARG A 403 -10.43 -3.35 0.07
C ARG A 403 -9.41 -2.57 -0.77
N ALA A 404 -9.81 -1.48 -1.41
CA ALA A 404 -8.95 -0.70 -2.27
C ALA A 404 -7.94 0.14 -1.47
N GLN A 405 -6.76 0.33 -2.05
CA GLN A 405 -5.66 1.06 -1.45
C GLN A 405 -4.94 1.93 -2.48
N ALA A 406 -4.44 3.09 -2.05
CA ALA A 406 -3.55 3.94 -2.83
C ALA A 406 -2.09 3.59 -2.53
N GLY A 407 -1.34 3.16 -3.54
CA GLY A 407 0.09 2.89 -3.43
C GLY A 407 0.93 4.02 -4.03
N PHE A 408 1.92 4.50 -3.27
CA PHE A 408 2.95 5.42 -3.72
C PHE A 408 4.31 4.75 -3.53
N ALA A 409 5.14 4.74 -4.56
CA ALA A 409 6.49 4.20 -4.48
C ALA A 409 7.47 5.17 -5.14
N PHE A 410 8.57 5.46 -4.44
CA PHE A 410 9.68 6.23 -4.96
C PHE A 410 10.92 5.35 -5.04
N GLN A 411 11.47 5.22 -6.25
CA GLN A 411 12.68 4.45 -6.53
C GLN A 411 13.70 5.37 -7.18
N GLU A 412 14.95 5.34 -6.70
CA GLU A 412 15.97 6.34 -7.05
C GLU A 412 16.19 6.47 -8.57
N TRP A 413 16.34 5.33 -9.26
CA TRP A 413 16.67 5.29 -10.69
C TRP A 413 16.00 4.19 -11.47
N GLY A 414 15.13 3.35 -10.85
CA GLY A 414 14.21 2.43 -11.56
C GLY A 414 14.84 1.70 -12.72
N ARG A 415 16.08 1.23 -12.51
CA ARG A 415 16.86 0.53 -13.52
C ARG A 415 16.46 -0.95 -13.52
N ASP A 416 17.15 -1.71 -14.35
CA ASP A 416 16.80 -3.09 -14.66
C ASP A 416 17.26 -4.11 -13.59
N VAL A 417 18.06 -3.68 -12.60
CA VAL A 417 18.61 -4.53 -11.53
C VAL A 417 17.54 -4.94 -10.52
N ALA A 418 17.57 -6.21 -10.08
CA ALA A 418 16.70 -6.78 -9.06
C ALA A 418 15.18 -6.60 -9.32
N GLN A 419 14.80 -6.49 -10.59
CA GLN A 419 13.41 -6.30 -10.98
C GLN A 419 12.65 -7.63 -10.95
N MET A 420 11.47 -7.60 -10.37
CA MET A 420 10.54 -8.73 -10.35
C MET A 420 9.42 -8.50 -11.38
N VAL A 421 8.89 -9.60 -11.92
CA VAL A 421 7.64 -9.55 -12.69
C VAL A 421 6.51 -9.13 -11.76
N ALA A 422 5.53 -8.40 -12.28
CA ALA A 422 4.30 -8.18 -11.52
C ALA A 422 3.61 -9.53 -11.31
N SER A 423 3.56 -10.01 -10.06
CA SER A 423 2.91 -11.28 -9.74
C SER A 423 1.42 -11.17 -10.10
N PRO A 424 0.86 -12.12 -10.87
CA PRO A 424 -0.55 -12.04 -11.27
C PRO A 424 -1.56 -12.13 -10.12
N ALA A 425 -1.12 -12.67 -8.99
CA ALA A 425 -1.81 -12.73 -7.71
C ALA A 425 -0.80 -13.21 -6.66
N ASP A 426 -0.19 -12.30 -5.91
CA ASP A 426 0.79 -12.69 -4.88
C ASP A 426 0.07 -13.33 -3.69
N LEU A 427 0.28 -14.64 -3.50
CA LEU A 427 -0.36 -15.41 -2.43
C LEU A 427 -0.08 -14.79 -1.05
N TYR A 428 1.13 -14.26 -0.83
CA TYR A 428 1.46 -13.64 0.45
C TYR A 428 0.61 -12.40 0.68
N ALA A 429 0.56 -11.50 -0.30
CA ALA A 429 -0.25 -10.28 -0.22
C ALA A 429 -1.75 -10.58 -0.06
N MET A 430 -2.26 -11.61 -0.73
CA MET A 430 -3.66 -12.05 -0.59
C MET A 430 -3.99 -12.59 0.80
N MET A 431 -3.09 -13.39 1.37
CA MET A 431 -3.36 -14.08 2.64
C MET A 431 -3.00 -13.24 3.88
N GLU A 432 -2.06 -12.29 3.78
CA GLU A 432 -1.56 -11.54 4.95
C GLU A 432 -2.65 -10.72 5.62
N GLY A 433 -3.47 -9.99 4.86
CA GLY A 433 -4.56 -9.16 5.40
C GLY A 433 -5.58 -9.98 6.20
N PRO A 434 -6.25 -10.98 5.58
CA PRO A 434 -7.18 -11.85 6.26
C PRO A 434 -6.57 -12.59 7.45
N ARG A 435 -5.38 -13.16 7.28
CA ARG A 435 -4.70 -13.86 8.39
C ARG A 435 -4.33 -12.93 9.54
N ARG A 436 -3.95 -11.68 9.25
CA ARG A 436 -3.66 -10.71 10.30
C ARG A 436 -4.92 -10.41 11.10
N SER A 437 -6.07 -10.22 10.46
CA SER A 437 -7.35 -10.03 11.16
C SER A 437 -7.70 -11.23 12.05
N VAL A 438 -7.44 -12.45 11.59
CA VAL A 438 -7.64 -13.69 12.37
C VAL A 438 -6.69 -13.79 13.57
N LEU A 439 -5.46 -13.28 13.44
CA LEU A 439 -4.42 -13.35 14.47
C LEU A 439 -4.38 -12.11 15.39
N GLU A 440 -5.24 -11.13 15.14
CA GLU A 440 -5.31 -9.89 15.91
C GLU A 440 -6.07 -10.11 17.22
N ALA A 441 -5.40 -9.87 18.35
CA ALA A 441 -5.92 -10.12 19.69
C ALA A 441 -6.44 -11.57 19.88
N ASP A 442 -7.76 -11.74 19.99
CA ASP A 442 -8.48 -13.01 20.12
C ASP A 442 -9.08 -13.51 18.80
N GLY A 443 -8.83 -12.81 17.69
CA GLY A 443 -9.38 -13.10 16.36
C GLY A 443 -10.85 -12.71 16.17
N LEU A 444 -11.45 -12.04 17.16
CA LEU A 444 -12.85 -11.61 17.16
C LEU A 444 -13.02 -10.08 17.15
N SER A 445 -11.94 -9.30 17.01
CA SER A 445 -12.02 -7.84 16.95
C SER A 445 -12.96 -7.36 15.83
N GLY A 446 -13.98 -6.58 16.20
CA GLY A 446 -14.99 -6.07 15.28
C GLY A 446 -16.02 -7.12 14.79
N LEU A 447 -16.13 -8.28 15.45
CA LEU A 447 -17.12 -9.32 15.11
C LEU A 447 -18.56 -8.77 15.13
N GLY A 448 -18.87 -7.89 16.08
CA GLY A 448 -20.21 -7.34 16.28
C GLY A 448 -20.61 -6.19 15.37
N ASP A 449 -19.78 -5.77 14.41
CA ASP A 449 -19.92 -4.48 13.70
C ASP A 449 -19.89 -3.25 14.64
N VAL A 450 -19.33 -3.40 15.84
CA VAL A 450 -19.16 -2.34 16.85
C VAL A 450 -17.70 -2.33 17.30
N GLU A 451 -17.18 -1.16 17.69
CA GLU A 451 -15.90 -1.05 18.37
C GLU A 451 -15.98 -1.78 19.71
N ASP A 452 -15.42 -2.99 19.77
CA ASP A 452 -15.36 -3.85 20.95
C ASP A 452 -13.91 -4.05 21.45
N ASP A 453 -13.00 -3.18 20.99
CA ASP A 453 -11.59 -3.13 21.35
C ASP A 453 -11.37 -2.37 22.67
N ASP A 454 -11.75 -2.98 23.79
CA ASP A 454 -11.58 -2.43 25.15
C ASP A 454 -10.09 -2.33 25.62
N ALA A 455 -9.12 -2.61 24.75
CA ALA A 455 -7.75 -2.98 25.15
C ALA A 455 -6.62 -2.10 24.60
N LEU A 456 -6.91 -1.03 23.85
CA LEU A 456 -5.86 -0.12 23.40
C LEU A 456 -5.81 1.13 24.28
N PRO A 457 -4.77 1.32 25.11
CA PRO A 457 -4.58 2.60 25.78
C PRO A 457 -4.33 3.67 24.72
N ASP A 458 -5.16 4.72 24.76
CA ASP A 458 -4.98 5.94 23.97
C ASP A 458 -3.65 6.57 24.35
N LEU A 459 -2.66 6.39 23.48
CA LEU A 459 -1.31 6.86 23.67
C LEU A 459 -0.94 7.66 22.44
N GLY A 460 -1.45 8.90 22.35
CA GLY A 460 -1.03 9.94 21.41
C GLY A 460 -0.58 9.35 20.07
N SER A 461 -1.54 8.82 19.31
CA SER A 461 -1.28 8.03 18.10
C SER A 461 -0.50 8.83 17.04
N SER A 462 0.31 8.13 16.24
CA SER A 462 0.91 8.69 15.03
C SER A 462 -0.17 9.26 14.12
N VAL A 463 0.12 10.27 13.29
CA VAL A 463 -0.80 10.65 12.20
C VAL A 463 -1.10 9.44 11.34
N LEU A 464 -0.10 8.59 11.09
CA LEU A 464 -0.27 7.34 10.35
C LEU A 464 -1.04 6.25 11.12
N ASP A 465 -1.23 6.34 12.44
CA ASP A 465 -2.04 5.39 13.24
C ASP A 465 -3.50 5.87 13.37
N ARG A 466 -3.83 7.09 12.94
CA ARG A 466 -5.18 7.69 13.05
C ARG A 466 -6.02 7.47 11.79
N SER A 467 -7.34 7.44 11.95
CA SER A 467 -8.28 7.50 10.83
C SER A 467 -8.17 8.86 10.13
N TRP A 468 -8.35 8.89 8.80
CA TRP A 468 -8.34 10.14 8.05
C TRP A 468 -9.46 11.10 8.48
N LEU A 469 -10.58 10.57 8.97
CA LEU A 469 -11.68 11.37 9.51
C LEU A 469 -11.30 12.05 10.83
N ASP A 470 -10.50 11.39 11.68
CA ASP A 470 -9.98 11.99 12.92
C ASP A 470 -8.94 13.07 12.62
N ILE A 471 -8.09 12.84 11.61
CA ILE A 471 -7.13 13.84 11.10
C ILE A 471 -7.89 15.05 10.55
N ALA A 472 -8.82 14.86 9.61
CA ALA A 472 -9.59 15.97 9.05
C ALA A 472 -10.41 16.73 10.11
N GLY A 473 -10.85 16.04 11.16
CA GLY A 473 -11.66 16.60 12.24
C GLY A 473 -10.89 17.40 13.29
N ARG A 474 -9.85 16.77 13.88
CA ARG A 474 -9.01 17.36 14.93
C ARG A 474 -7.91 18.23 14.33
N ASP A 475 -7.32 17.80 13.22
CA ASP A 475 -6.19 18.50 12.60
C ASP A 475 -6.61 19.64 11.68
N ALA A 476 -7.85 19.72 11.17
CA ALA A 476 -8.30 20.97 10.55
C ALA A 476 -8.50 22.08 11.60
N ALA A 477 -8.99 21.74 12.79
CA ALA A 477 -9.08 22.67 13.92
C ALA A 477 -7.69 23.04 14.46
N SER A 478 -6.77 22.07 14.55
CA SER A 478 -5.40 22.31 15.02
C SER A 478 -4.53 23.01 13.95
N ALA A 479 -4.67 22.69 12.66
CA ALA A 479 -4.01 23.38 11.54
C ALA A 479 -4.58 24.79 11.32
N GLY A 480 -5.89 24.98 11.50
CA GLY A 480 -6.49 26.31 11.58
C GLY A 480 -5.86 27.16 12.70
N SER A 481 -5.56 26.55 13.85
CA SER A 481 -4.81 27.21 14.93
C SER A 481 -3.33 27.45 14.62
N LEU A 482 -2.68 26.61 13.80
CA LEU A 482 -1.29 26.80 13.35
C LEU A 482 -1.12 28.01 12.44
N PHE A 483 -2.09 28.26 11.54
CA PHE A 483 -2.11 29.48 10.71
C PHE A 483 -2.63 30.71 11.48
N GLY A 484 -3.21 30.52 12.66
CA GLY A 484 -3.53 31.59 13.62
C GLY A 484 -2.38 31.92 14.58
N ASP A 485 -1.36 31.06 14.68
CA ASP A 485 -0.23 31.23 15.59
C ASP A 485 0.85 32.13 14.96
N ALA A 486 1.15 33.24 15.63
CA ALA A 486 2.15 34.22 15.18
C ALA A 486 3.55 33.59 15.08
N ASP A 487 3.86 32.56 15.86
CA ASP A 487 5.18 31.92 15.85
C ASP A 487 5.39 31.04 14.61
N THR A 488 4.32 30.46 14.05
CA THR A 488 4.37 29.74 12.76
C THR A 488 4.71 30.69 11.62
N TRP A 489 4.03 31.84 11.55
CA TRP A 489 4.32 32.86 10.53
C TRP A 489 5.70 33.48 10.69
N LYS A 490 6.19 33.66 11.93
CA LYS A 490 7.58 34.04 12.18
C LYS A 490 8.55 32.98 11.66
N ALA A 491 8.31 31.70 11.91
CA ALA A 491 9.17 30.62 11.44
C ALA A 491 9.19 30.52 9.90
N ILE A 492 8.03 30.61 9.24
CA ILE A 492 7.92 30.67 7.77
C ILE A 492 8.63 31.91 7.23
N GLY A 493 8.41 33.07 7.86
CA GLY A 493 9.05 34.33 7.50
C GLY A 493 10.57 34.28 7.64
N LEU A 494 11.08 33.72 8.74
CA LEU A 494 12.52 33.53 8.98
C LEU A 494 13.14 32.53 7.98
N GLY A 495 12.47 31.41 7.68
CA GLY A 495 12.93 30.45 6.68
C GLY A 495 12.98 31.06 5.28
N THR A 496 11.96 31.85 4.92
CA THR A 496 11.90 32.60 3.65
C THR A 496 12.99 33.66 3.59
N ALA A 497 13.17 34.45 4.65
CA ALA A 497 14.21 35.46 4.73
C ALA A 497 15.62 34.85 4.65
N ALA A 498 15.88 33.76 5.38
CA ALA A 498 17.14 33.03 5.32
C ALA A 498 17.42 32.51 3.89
N THR A 499 16.40 31.97 3.22
CA THR A 499 16.49 31.52 1.83
C THR A 499 16.86 32.68 0.90
N LEU A 500 16.16 33.81 0.99
CA LEU A 500 16.42 34.99 0.16
C LEU A 500 17.81 35.58 0.40
N LEU A 501 18.22 35.74 1.66
CA LEU A 501 19.55 36.24 2.01
C LEU A 501 20.66 35.30 1.52
N SER A 502 20.44 33.99 1.64
CA SER A 502 21.40 32.97 1.20
C SER A 502 21.59 32.92 -0.32
N ALA A 503 20.69 33.51 -1.13
CA ALA A 503 20.86 33.61 -2.58
C ALA A 503 22.09 34.45 -2.98
N GLY A 504 22.55 35.34 -2.08
CA GLY A 504 23.82 36.05 -2.22
C GLY A 504 25.04 35.10 -2.29
N LEU A 505 24.92 33.91 -1.70
CA LEU A 505 25.97 32.89 -1.65
C LEU A 505 25.91 31.88 -2.81
N ASP A 506 24.93 31.98 -3.71
CA ASP A 506 24.80 31.07 -4.85
C ASP A 506 26.02 31.10 -5.78
N ALA A 507 26.50 32.31 -6.11
CA ALA A 507 27.65 32.49 -7.00
C ALA A 507 28.99 32.07 -6.33
N PRO A 508 29.27 32.45 -5.06
CA PRO A 508 30.38 31.88 -4.29
C PRO A 508 30.34 30.35 -4.20
N GLY A 509 29.18 29.76 -3.86
CA GLY A 509 29.01 28.32 -3.73
C GLY A 509 29.26 27.57 -5.05
N TRP A 510 28.76 28.10 -6.16
CA TRP A 510 29.04 27.54 -7.49
C TRP A 510 30.53 27.61 -7.88
N ARG A 511 31.20 28.73 -7.59
CA ARG A 511 32.65 28.87 -7.81
C ARG A 511 33.45 27.87 -6.96
N PHE A 512 33.06 27.67 -5.71
CA PHE A 512 33.67 26.67 -4.84
C PHE A 512 33.52 25.26 -5.41
N ALA A 513 32.31 24.88 -5.83
CA ALA A 513 32.04 23.57 -6.41
C ALA A 513 32.94 23.27 -7.64
N ARG A 514 33.10 24.24 -8.54
CA ARG A 514 33.96 24.11 -9.73
C ARG A 514 35.46 24.04 -9.39
N SER A 515 35.92 24.84 -8.44
CA SER A 515 37.35 24.95 -8.09
C SER A 515 37.84 23.78 -7.21
N HIS A 516 37.00 23.29 -6.31
CA HIS A 516 37.42 22.31 -5.30
C HIS A 516 36.79 20.91 -5.48
N GLY A 517 35.93 20.72 -6.49
CA GLY A 517 35.21 19.46 -6.72
C GLY A 517 36.11 18.24 -7.02
N ARG A 518 37.37 18.46 -7.42
CA ARG A 518 38.37 17.39 -7.65
C ARG A 518 39.18 17.01 -6.40
N ASN A 519 39.13 17.81 -5.33
CA ASN A 519 39.89 17.56 -4.09
C ASN A 519 39.38 16.27 -3.40
N GLY A 520 40.30 15.41 -2.95
CA GLY A 520 39.98 14.16 -2.24
C GLY A 520 39.16 14.35 -0.97
N ALA A 521 39.49 15.35 -0.14
CA ALA A 521 38.77 15.64 1.10
C ALA A 521 37.33 16.12 0.83
N VAL A 522 37.15 16.98 -0.19
CA VAL A 522 35.83 17.45 -0.62
C VAL A 522 34.98 16.30 -1.16
N ARG A 523 35.58 15.37 -1.92
CA ARG A 523 34.89 14.16 -2.39
C ARG A 523 34.45 13.25 -1.25
N ALA A 524 35.28 13.10 -0.21
CA ALA A 524 34.94 12.30 0.97
C ALA A 524 33.79 12.94 1.76
N LEU A 525 33.88 14.24 2.05
CA LEU A 525 32.80 14.99 2.73
C LEU A 525 31.51 15.01 1.92
N ARG A 526 31.60 15.13 0.60
CA ARG A 526 30.45 15.00 -0.31
C ARG A 526 29.83 13.61 -0.22
N ALA A 527 30.63 12.54 -0.22
CA ALA A 527 30.11 11.19 -0.09
C ALA A 527 29.42 10.95 1.26
N ALA A 528 29.97 11.50 2.34
CA ALA A 528 29.35 11.45 3.66
C ALA A 528 28.02 12.21 3.67
N GLY A 529 27.98 13.45 3.17
CA GLY A 529 26.76 14.24 3.10
C GLY A 529 25.70 13.66 2.16
N ASP A 530 26.10 13.03 1.04
CA ASP A 530 25.19 12.31 0.14
C ASP A 530 24.51 11.11 0.83
N ALA A 531 25.15 10.52 1.85
CA ALA A 531 24.61 9.40 2.62
C ALA A 531 23.68 9.83 3.77
N VAL A 532 23.79 11.08 4.26
CA VAL A 532 23.06 11.55 5.46
C VAL A 532 21.55 11.29 5.41
N PRO A 533 20.79 11.64 4.34
CA PRO A 533 19.34 11.41 4.34
C PRO A 533 18.99 9.94 4.47
N PHE A 534 19.78 9.05 3.87
CA PHE A 534 19.54 7.61 3.90
C PHE A 534 19.92 7.00 5.25
N VAL A 535 21.04 7.44 5.83
CA VAL A 535 21.46 7.02 7.18
C VAL A 535 20.47 7.53 8.23
N ALA A 536 20.02 8.78 8.12
CA ALA A 536 19.03 9.36 9.02
C ALA A 536 17.67 8.67 8.88
N LEU A 537 17.24 8.32 7.65
CA LEU A 537 16.05 7.50 7.42
C LEU A 537 16.19 6.11 8.06
N ALA A 538 17.32 5.44 7.87
CA ALA A 538 17.58 4.12 8.46
C ALA A 538 17.59 4.19 9.99
N ALA A 539 18.26 5.21 10.55
CA ALA A 539 18.28 5.47 12.00
C ALA A 539 16.90 5.81 12.55
N ALA A 540 16.10 6.61 11.82
CA ALA A 540 14.71 6.90 12.18
C ALA A 540 13.84 5.64 12.15
N GLY A 541 14.03 4.77 11.15
CA GLY A 541 13.41 3.45 11.10
C GLY A 541 13.79 2.58 12.30
N VAL A 542 15.09 2.49 12.61
CA VAL A 542 15.60 1.74 13.78
C VAL A 542 15.07 2.30 15.09
N ALA A 543 15.06 3.61 15.25
CA ALA A 543 14.52 4.27 16.42
C ALA A 543 13.02 4.00 16.55
N ALA A 544 12.25 4.13 15.46
CA ALA A 544 10.82 3.82 15.44
C ALA A 544 10.53 2.37 15.87
N MET A 545 11.48 1.46 15.62
CA MET A 545 11.44 0.05 16.03
C MET A 545 11.79 -0.20 17.50
N ALA A 546 12.27 0.79 18.27
CA ALA A 546 12.74 0.62 19.65
C ALA A 546 11.56 0.36 20.62
N GLY A 547 10.97 -0.83 20.56
CA GLY A 547 9.72 -1.14 21.23
C GLY A 547 9.76 -1.02 22.76
N GLN A 548 10.96 -1.13 23.34
CA GLN A 548 11.22 -0.98 24.78
C GLN A 548 11.45 0.48 25.21
N ASP A 549 11.88 1.36 24.30
CA ASP A 549 12.08 2.78 24.56
C ASP A 549 11.04 3.60 23.79
N ARG A 550 9.95 3.94 24.48
CA ARG A 550 8.84 4.73 23.92
C ARG A 550 9.30 6.12 23.43
N ARG A 551 10.29 6.73 24.10
CA ARG A 551 10.81 8.05 23.71
C ARG A 551 11.53 7.95 22.37
N LEU A 552 12.40 6.95 22.22
CA LEU A 552 13.13 6.68 20.97
C LEU A 552 12.18 6.28 19.83
N ALA A 553 11.21 5.40 20.12
CA ALA A 553 10.18 4.99 19.16
C ALA A 553 9.37 6.18 18.63
N ASN A 554 8.85 7.02 19.52
CA ASN A 554 8.05 8.18 19.11
C ASN A 554 8.87 9.18 18.29
N THR A 555 10.14 9.37 18.64
CA THR A 555 11.04 10.26 17.92
C THR A 555 11.37 9.74 16.52
N GLY A 556 11.64 8.44 16.38
CA GLY A 556 11.85 7.82 15.09
C GLY A 556 10.63 7.91 14.18
N ILE A 557 9.43 7.73 14.74
CA ILE A 557 8.19 7.87 13.97
C ILE A 557 7.96 9.32 13.55
N ALA A 558 8.13 10.29 14.44
CA ALA A 558 8.03 11.71 14.12
C ALA A 558 9.02 12.12 13.01
N ALA A 559 10.23 11.54 13.00
CA ALA A 559 11.20 11.72 11.93
C ALA A 559 10.73 11.14 10.60
N LEU A 560 10.15 9.93 10.58
CA LEU A 560 9.59 9.32 9.37
C LEU A 560 8.43 10.15 8.78
N GLU A 561 7.51 10.59 9.64
CA GLU A 561 6.37 11.44 9.24
C GLU A 561 6.84 12.81 8.72
N ALA A 562 7.80 13.44 9.41
CA ALA A 562 8.43 14.68 8.97
C ALA A 562 9.12 14.52 7.60
N GLY A 563 9.81 13.40 7.37
CA GLY A 563 10.43 13.10 6.09
C GLY A 563 9.43 12.98 4.96
N LEU A 564 8.30 12.30 5.19
CA LEU A 564 7.21 12.19 4.21
C LEU A 564 6.58 13.55 3.91
N ALA A 565 6.26 14.33 4.95
CA ALA A 565 5.70 15.67 4.77
C ALA A 565 6.67 16.63 4.07
N GLY A 566 7.96 16.55 4.40
CA GLY A 566 9.03 17.28 3.71
C GLY A 566 9.09 16.93 2.23
N LEU A 567 9.05 15.64 1.88
CA LEU A 567 9.01 15.16 0.50
C LEU A 567 7.81 15.72 -0.28
N LEU A 568 6.61 15.66 0.30
CA LEU A 568 5.39 16.17 -0.33
C LEU A 568 5.44 17.69 -0.50
N THR A 569 5.96 18.40 0.50
CA THR A 569 6.14 19.86 0.46
C THR A 569 7.15 20.25 -0.61
N ASP A 570 8.28 19.54 -0.70
CA ASP A 570 9.28 19.76 -1.75
C ASP A 570 8.67 19.51 -3.12
N GLN A 571 7.89 18.45 -3.30
CA GLN A 571 7.29 18.14 -4.59
C GLN A 571 6.33 19.25 -5.06
N ALA A 572 5.53 19.78 -4.13
CA ALA A 572 4.61 20.90 -4.39
C ALA A 572 5.38 22.20 -4.66
N ALA A 573 6.41 22.50 -3.86
CA ALA A 573 7.23 23.70 -4.00
C ALA A 573 8.05 23.68 -5.29
N GLU A 574 8.66 22.55 -5.63
CA GLU A 574 9.38 22.36 -6.88
C GLU A 574 8.45 22.61 -8.07
N TYR A 575 7.24 22.06 -8.06
CA TYR A 575 6.22 22.30 -9.10
C TYR A 575 5.85 23.79 -9.20
N ALA A 576 5.58 24.44 -8.07
CA ALA A 576 5.13 25.84 -8.01
C ALA A 576 6.23 26.83 -8.42
N ILE A 577 7.47 26.60 -8.01
CA ILE A 577 8.58 27.55 -8.16
C ILE A 577 9.36 27.33 -9.46
N GLY A 578 9.73 26.08 -9.78
CA GLY A 578 10.36 25.76 -11.05
C GLY A 578 11.75 26.39 -11.30
N ARG A 579 12.61 26.50 -10.28
CA ARG A 579 13.96 27.09 -10.45
C ARG A 579 14.92 26.16 -11.22
N SER A 580 15.69 26.69 -12.17
CA SER A 580 16.72 25.91 -12.90
C SER A 580 17.95 25.58 -12.05
N ARG A 581 18.54 24.39 -12.29
CA ARG A 581 19.72 23.91 -11.54
C ARG A 581 21.01 24.56 -12.04
N PRO A 582 22.07 24.61 -11.21
CA PRO A 582 23.38 25.08 -11.67
C PRO A 582 23.94 24.29 -12.87
N THR A 583 23.62 23.00 -12.95
CA THR A 583 24.01 22.13 -14.07
C THR A 583 23.37 22.50 -15.40
N ASP A 584 22.24 23.20 -15.38
CA ASP A 584 21.45 23.47 -16.59
C ASP A 584 22.02 24.66 -17.38
N GLY A 585 22.95 25.42 -16.80
CA GLY A 585 23.63 26.54 -17.45
C GLY A 585 22.76 27.78 -17.70
N ARG A 586 21.50 27.78 -17.26
CA ARG A 586 20.53 28.87 -17.50
C ARG A 586 20.61 30.03 -16.50
N GLY A 587 21.46 29.91 -15.49
CA GLY A 587 21.67 30.94 -14.46
C GLY A 587 20.79 30.77 -13.22
N ARG A 588 21.10 31.55 -12.18
CA ARG A 588 20.49 31.41 -10.84
C ARG A 588 19.12 32.06 -10.67
N THR A 589 18.71 32.91 -11.62
CA THR A 589 17.45 33.66 -11.61
C THR A 589 16.44 33.13 -12.63
N ASP A 590 16.66 31.93 -13.15
CA ASP A 590 15.79 31.31 -14.14
C ASP A 590 14.71 30.47 -13.42
N PHE A 591 13.45 30.88 -13.55
CA PHE A 591 12.29 30.29 -12.88
C PHE A 591 11.17 30.04 -13.89
N HIS A 592 10.55 28.86 -13.80
CA HIS A 592 9.51 28.41 -14.71
C HIS A 592 8.26 27.98 -13.93
N PRO A 593 7.57 28.86 -13.19
CA PRO A 593 6.52 28.45 -12.25
C PRO A 593 5.42 27.62 -12.92
N PHE A 594 4.93 26.58 -12.21
CA PHE A 594 3.86 25.67 -12.64
C PHE A 594 4.10 24.92 -13.96
N ALA A 595 5.34 24.84 -14.44
CA ALA A 595 5.66 24.12 -15.65
C ALA A 595 5.68 22.59 -15.43
N ALA A 596 5.14 21.85 -16.40
CA ALA A 596 5.08 20.38 -16.40
C ALA A 596 6.47 19.69 -16.51
N GLY A 597 7.58 20.38 -16.25
CA GLY A 597 8.94 19.83 -16.16
C GLY A 597 9.61 20.08 -14.79
N ASN A 598 8.91 20.71 -13.85
CA ASN A 598 9.49 21.28 -12.64
C ASN A 598 9.70 20.33 -11.47
N LEU A 599 9.27 19.06 -11.57
CA LEU A 599 9.42 18.06 -10.49
C LEU A 599 10.88 17.59 -10.28
N ARG A 600 11.83 18.25 -10.95
CA ARG A 600 13.27 18.16 -10.72
C ARG A 600 13.90 19.55 -10.70
N SER A 601 13.13 20.56 -10.31
CA SER A 601 13.67 21.91 -10.17
C SER A 601 14.69 21.96 -9.02
N SER A 602 15.35 23.10 -8.89
CA SER A 602 16.47 23.27 -7.98
C SER A 602 15.99 23.62 -6.56
N LEU A 603 14.83 24.28 -6.43
CA LEU A 603 14.36 24.90 -5.18
C LEU A 603 13.01 24.29 -4.75
N PRO A 604 12.89 23.72 -3.53
CA PRO A 604 13.94 23.40 -2.55
C PRO A 604 14.75 22.13 -2.92
N SER A 605 15.88 21.91 -2.24
CA SER A 605 16.65 20.68 -2.40
C SER A 605 16.05 19.53 -1.56
N THR A 606 15.47 18.52 -2.21
CA THR A 606 14.85 17.36 -1.54
C THR A 606 15.81 16.61 -0.61
N HIS A 607 17.07 16.45 -1.01
CA HIS A 607 18.07 15.76 -0.18
C HIS A 607 18.33 16.50 1.13
N THR A 608 18.31 17.84 1.10
CA THR A 608 18.53 18.64 2.30
C THR A 608 17.28 18.70 3.16
N SER A 609 16.10 18.81 2.56
CA SER A 609 14.83 18.72 3.28
C SER A 609 14.71 17.40 4.04
N LEU A 610 14.97 16.27 3.38
CA LEU A 610 14.92 14.96 4.03
C LEU A 610 15.97 14.81 5.14
N ALA A 611 17.21 15.25 4.92
CA ALA A 611 18.24 15.21 5.97
C ALA A 611 17.81 15.97 7.22
N TRP A 612 17.32 17.21 7.05
CA TRP A 612 16.88 18.04 8.16
C TRP A 612 15.58 17.50 8.79
N ALA A 613 14.64 16.99 8.00
CA ALA A 613 13.39 16.41 8.49
C ALA A 613 13.62 15.18 9.36
N PHE A 614 14.48 14.25 8.94
CA PHE A 614 14.76 13.06 9.74
C PHE A 614 15.57 13.38 11.00
N VAL A 615 16.46 14.36 10.95
CA VAL A 615 17.36 14.69 12.05
C VAL A 615 16.71 15.56 13.13
N THR A 616 15.86 16.52 12.73
CA THR A 616 15.32 17.54 13.64
C THR A 616 14.56 16.96 14.85
N PRO A 617 13.71 15.93 14.71
CA PRO A 617 13.06 15.31 15.87
C PRO A 617 14.05 14.75 16.89
N PHE A 618 15.14 14.11 16.46
CA PHE A 618 16.18 13.62 17.38
C PHE A 618 16.96 14.76 18.02
N ALA A 619 17.32 15.78 17.24
CA ALA A 619 18.05 16.94 17.73
C ALA A 619 17.26 17.69 18.81
N ARG A 620 15.94 17.81 18.65
CA ARG A 620 15.04 18.43 19.62
C ARG A 620 14.70 17.50 20.79
N GLU A 621 14.46 16.22 20.53
CA GLU A 621 14.08 15.27 21.58
C GLU A 621 15.18 15.08 22.61
N TYR A 622 16.41 14.87 22.13
CA TYR A 622 17.55 14.52 22.97
C TYR A 622 18.47 15.71 23.26
N GLU A 623 18.06 16.92 22.86
CA GLU A 623 18.84 18.15 23.02
C GLU A 623 20.25 18.01 22.43
N LEU A 624 20.33 17.45 21.21
CA LEU A 624 21.56 17.17 20.48
C LEU A 624 21.76 18.15 19.31
N PRO A 625 22.15 19.43 19.56
CA PRO A 625 22.25 20.44 18.51
C PRO A 625 23.34 20.12 17.47
N TRP A 626 24.34 19.30 17.82
CA TRP A 626 25.39 18.87 16.90
C TRP A 626 24.85 18.07 15.70
N LEU A 627 23.67 17.46 15.84
CA LEU A 627 23.02 16.74 14.75
C LEU A 627 22.65 17.65 13.58
N TYR A 628 22.37 18.95 13.82
CA TYR A 628 22.18 19.90 12.72
C TYR A 628 23.46 20.09 11.88
N GLY A 629 24.63 19.93 12.49
CA GLY A 629 25.91 19.87 11.76
C GLY A 629 25.99 18.66 10.83
N VAL A 630 25.46 17.50 11.25
CA VAL A 630 25.35 16.31 10.40
C VAL A 630 24.39 16.57 9.24
N ALA A 631 23.22 17.17 9.50
CA ALA A 631 22.27 17.55 8.45
C ALA A 631 22.86 18.58 7.46
N ALA A 632 23.70 19.50 7.93
CA ALA A 632 24.41 20.47 7.11
C ALA A 632 25.43 19.81 6.15
N LEU A 633 25.94 18.61 6.44
CA LEU A 633 26.76 17.86 5.47
C LEU A 633 25.98 17.56 4.18
N ALA A 634 24.67 17.33 4.26
CA ALA A 634 23.84 17.16 3.07
C ALA A 634 23.79 18.46 2.24
N ASN A 635 23.77 19.63 2.89
CA ASN A 635 23.79 20.93 2.22
C ASN A 635 25.12 21.11 1.48
N PHE A 636 26.23 20.89 2.19
CA PHE A 636 27.56 20.93 1.60
C PHE A 636 27.70 19.97 0.41
N ALA A 637 27.20 18.74 0.54
CA ALA A 637 27.31 17.74 -0.52
C ALA A 637 26.53 18.16 -1.78
N ARG A 638 25.35 18.77 -1.63
CA ARG A 638 24.57 19.28 -2.77
C ARG A 638 25.23 20.47 -3.48
N VAL A 639 25.75 21.43 -2.72
CA VAL A 639 26.44 22.61 -3.26
C VAL A 639 27.77 22.23 -3.88
N SER A 640 28.63 21.48 -3.17
CA SER A 640 29.93 21.02 -3.70
C SER A 640 29.80 20.08 -4.90
N ALA A 641 28.64 19.42 -5.04
CA ALA A 641 28.32 18.64 -6.22
C ALA A 641 27.90 19.48 -7.43
N GLY A 642 27.65 20.77 -7.25
CA GLY A 642 27.08 21.64 -8.27
C GLY A 642 25.64 21.26 -8.64
N LYS A 643 24.94 20.50 -7.78
CA LYS A 643 23.58 20.00 -8.08
C LYS A 643 22.49 21.01 -7.75
N HIS A 644 22.73 21.87 -6.76
CA HIS A 644 21.79 22.88 -6.28
C HIS A 644 22.53 24.18 -5.96
N TRP A 645 21.84 25.31 -6.06
CA TRP A 645 22.33 26.58 -5.54
C TRP A 645 22.40 26.54 -4.01
N PHE A 646 23.17 27.46 -3.40
CA PHE A 646 23.31 27.47 -1.93
C PHE A 646 21.96 27.75 -1.27
N SER A 647 21.22 28.73 -1.80
CA SER A 647 19.88 29.07 -1.31
C SER A 647 18.86 27.93 -1.43
N ASP A 648 19.00 27.06 -2.42
CA ASP A 648 18.13 25.89 -2.55
C ASP A 648 18.32 24.91 -1.40
N THR A 649 19.56 24.77 -0.93
CA THR A 649 19.88 23.90 0.21
C THR A 649 19.40 24.48 1.53
N VAL A 650 19.44 25.80 1.67
CA VAL A 650 18.89 26.53 2.83
C VAL A 650 17.37 26.44 2.85
N ALA A 651 16.71 26.59 1.71
CA ALA A 651 15.26 26.41 1.61
C ALA A 651 14.85 24.98 2.00
N GLY A 652 15.57 23.98 1.50
CA GLY A 652 15.31 22.60 1.89
C GLY A 652 15.55 22.37 3.38
N ALA A 653 16.65 22.90 3.95
CA ALA A 653 16.89 22.85 5.39
C ALA A 653 15.75 23.47 6.20
N ALA A 654 15.19 24.60 5.75
CA ALA A 654 14.05 25.26 6.40
C ALA A 654 12.77 24.41 6.34
N VAL A 655 12.45 23.84 5.17
CA VAL A 655 11.31 22.91 4.99
C VAL A 655 11.47 21.70 5.92
N GLY A 656 12.64 21.07 5.90
CA GLY A 656 12.92 19.89 6.73
C GLY A 656 12.89 20.19 8.23
N TYR A 657 13.48 21.30 8.66
CA TYR A 657 13.45 21.75 10.05
C TYR A 657 12.03 22.06 10.52
N GLY A 658 11.24 22.73 9.69
CA GLY A 658 9.84 23.06 9.95
C GLY A 658 9.00 21.80 10.11
N ALA A 659 9.07 20.87 9.14
CA ALA A 659 8.38 19.59 9.22
C ALA A 659 8.81 18.79 10.46
N GLY A 660 10.12 18.65 10.71
CA GLY A 660 10.63 17.93 11.88
C GLY A 660 10.17 18.53 13.20
N THR A 661 10.15 19.86 13.31
CA THR A 661 9.64 20.58 14.48
C THR A 661 8.15 20.33 14.67
N MET A 662 7.37 20.44 13.61
CA MET A 662 5.92 20.29 13.62
C MET A 662 5.51 18.90 14.11
N PHE A 663 6.05 17.83 13.51
CA PHE A 663 5.72 16.46 13.92
C PHE A 663 6.25 16.11 15.32
N TRP A 664 7.39 16.68 15.73
CA TRP A 664 7.90 16.55 17.10
C TRP A 664 6.99 17.22 18.14
N GLN A 665 6.39 18.38 17.81
CA GLN A 665 5.41 19.07 18.66
C GLN A 665 4.06 18.35 18.68
N TRP A 666 3.58 17.88 17.53
CA TRP A 666 2.31 17.17 17.42
C TRP A 666 2.27 15.91 18.26
N ARG A 667 3.38 15.18 18.34
CA ARG A 667 3.53 14.02 19.23
C ARG A 667 3.47 14.33 20.73
N ARG A 668 3.46 15.61 21.14
CA ARG A 668 3.45 16.06 22.53
C ARG A 668 2.13 16.69 22.99
N LYS A 669 1.16 16.93 22.10
CA LYS A 669 -0.12 17.54 22.48
C LYS A 669 -1.10 16.48 23.04
N PRO A 670 -1.79 16.71 24.17
CA PRO A 670 -2.83 15.81 24.70
C PRO A 670 -4.13 15.83 23.86
N ASP A 671 -4.85 14.71 23.81
CA ASP A 671 -5.96 14.38 22.90
C ASP A 671 -7.36 14.96 23.28
N ASP A 672 -7.45 16.15 23.87
CA ASP A 672 -8.70 16.69 24.48
C ASP A 672 -9.55 17.65 23.59
N THR A 673 -9.54 17.54 22.26
CA THR A 673 -10.24 18.52 21.38
C THR A 673 -11.41 17.98 20.56
N VAL A 674 -12.46 18.82 20.46
CA VAL A 674 -13.72 18.59 19.72
C VAL A 674 -13.45 18.33 18.23
N GLN A 675 -14.14 17.32 17.67
CA GLN A 675 -13.97 16.84 16.30
C GLN A 675 -14.95 17.53 15.34
N ILE A 676 -14.45 18.31 14.37
CA ILE A 676 -15.25 18.90 13.27
C ILE A 676 -14.61 18.52 11.93
N GLY A 677 -15.15 17.52 11.26
CA GLY A 677 -14.62 17.00 10.00
C GLY A 677 -15.26 17.66 8.76
N ILE A 678 -14.44 17.90 7.73
CA ILE A 678 -14.91 18.23 6.38
C ILE A 678 -14.70 16.98 5.50
N GLY A 679 -15.79 16.34 5.11
CA GLY A 679 -15.77 15.23 4.16
C GLY A 679 -16.10 15.69 2.73
N PRO A 680 -15.93 14.83 1.71
CA PRO A 680 -16.34 15.12 0.33
C PRO A 680 -17.82 15.50 0.17
N ALA A 681 -18.65 15.22 1.19
CA ALA A 681 -20.08 15.48 1.23
C ALA A 681 -20.51 16.57 2.25
N GLY A 682 -19.58 17.38 2.79
CA GLY A 682 -19.88 18.53 3.66
C GLY A 682 -19.34 18.43 5.10
N LEU A 683 -19.70 19.43 5.91
CA LEU A 683 -19.31 19.60 7.32
C LEU A 683 -20.06 18.63 8.23
N GLN A 684 -19.33 17.88 9.06
CA GLN A 684 -19.90 16.98 10.07
C GLN A 684 -19.25 17.25 11.43
N ALA A 685 -20.08 17.44 12.46
CA ALA A 685 -19.64 17.62 13.84
C ALA A 685 -20.09 16.44 14.70
N ARG A 686 -19.16 15.87 15.48
CA ARG A 686 -19.48 14.85 16.48
C ARG A 686 -19.23 15.45 17.86
N ILE A 687 -20.31 15.67 18.61
CA ILE A 687 -20.24 16.15 19.99
C ILE A 687 -20.21 14.92 20.89
N PRO A 688 -19.15 14.68 21.68
CA PRO A 688 -19.17 13.61 22.67
C PRO A 688 -20.23 13.95 23.73
N LEU A 689 -21.26 13.12 23.84
CA LEU A 689 -22.15 13.16 24.99
C LEU A 689 -21.39 12.55 26.17
N ARG A 690 -21.22 13.35 27.24
CA ARG A 690 -20.77 12.86 28.54
C ARG A 690 -21.83 11.99 29.19
#